data_AF-A0A959IZS3-F1
#
_entry.id   AF-A0A959IZS3-F1
#
_cell.length_a   1.000
_cell.length_b   1.000
_cell.length_c   1.000
_cell.angle_alpha   90.00
_cell.angle_beta   90.00
_cell.angle_gamma   90.00
#
_symmetry.space_group_name_H-M   'P 1'
#
loop_
_entity.id
_entity.type
_entity.pdbx_description
1 polymer ?
#
loop_
_entity_poly.entity_id
_entity_poly.type
_entity_poly.pdbx_seq_one_letter_code
_entity_poly.pdbx_strand_id
1 'polypeptide(L)'
;MTNIQQKSVIQIDTFREYTEYGLSVIGCKDDKTPVVSWDPYKSRVANEKDYDLFILKRATKAAIVCGAVSGNLLCIDFDLKYHPMGLHLFQSCLEKIIDYLGGGENLVIVKTPSGGRHLWVRSDDAHNLGNKKLAGRPTTEKERKENPKLKVLYFIEIRGEGGYAIVPPSPGYEFLAGSAANIPVLKLEQIEHILTICKSYTEIVDEESKPTKAESKQFDPFSETPLDAYNNDPNDPHIEVLEEAGWTHVSTTGERSFYRRPGSENTQSANWHHIKRIFYVFTSNSEFEPDKGYSPFGVLCKLKFNGDKKATIKWLVANGYGKTWTPQQNEKIEAVSIELDKGRMLEDVINDLLDSKIFTQDQIERVKEMTGDRHYVKTQLYFSLVRNAKGAMSVQISIHRLREFLMTIHPRINKLWRIARTFENRYLLIDEKTKIVQSIENYSDIAPLLANLIDDFISPVIDEDGSTWSELLKESMESIAPGKKKSLLEEMQKEGKDYLKYLKDDKYNSYTAFATKILKVNKSGYEFVDYGDQDGYIHKDSILDRKFEKPEPFSIGDFQKFFYRLCGLGTAFDEIPLLQIYSDPVQDAWEQIRPFVTGLAYLLHRFKDPTSAFAMELSEAVEDADNGGGTGKSLLGIGLSKVVNVQWRDGKAIENEKRFAFQGITSNTNVAIIDDATQDLDFEPFYNRITNFFEVEGKGKNMEILPFEDAPKVLIITNYQVRRKGPNKGKNKGAEEQPSTKAVHQERRLRRLKIAKFYSDNFSPKDEFTKSFFVDWDQSDWNRFYDFMFTCISIYFRVNRTVFSQAYAAMDTKKEIRADLSYGDEFLAFIDSQLQSIHKAKDYRWAPMDAYRKFLESNALDTKDLSFRTFKAYLEKYLTAIKVMKEDKTNPTLVYFFIAESLESWASNQSWYEPEPSEVDLPF
;
A
#
# COMPACT_ATOMS: atom_id res chain seq x y z
N MET A 1 9.07 31.56 7.64
CA MET A 1 7.79 32.31 7.74
C MET A 1 7.34 32.67 6.33
N THR A 2 6.51 31.82 5.75
CA THR A 2 5.91 32.04 4.43
C THR A 2 4.82 33.11 4.54
N ASN A 3 4.90 34.15 3.71
CA ASN A 3 3.91 35.23 3.60
C ASN A 3 2.51 34.64 3.34
N ILE A 4 1.68 34.57 4.38
CA ILE A 4 0.23 34.39 4.22
C ILE A 4 -0.30 35.74 3.75
N GLN A 5 -0.50 35.91 2.44
CA GLN A 5 -1.33 37.00 1.93
C GLN A 5 -2.74 36.80 2.52
N GLN A 6 -3.13 37.65 3.48
CA GLN A 6 -4.52 37.77 3.92
C GLN A 6 -5.35 38.16 2.69
N LYS A 7 -6.12 37.20 2.17
CA LYS A 7 -7.06 37.44 1.06
C LYS A 7 -8.12 38.44 1.53
N SER A 8 -8.38 39.47 0.72
CA SER A 8 -9.38 40.51 0.99
C SER A 8 -10.79 39.91 1.05
N VAL A 9 -11.49 40.14 2.16
CA VAL A 9 -12.92 39.85 2.31
C VAL A 9 -13.71 40.89 1.50
N ILE A 10 -14.82 40.50 0.88
CA ILE A 10 -15.66 41.44 0.14
C ILE A 10 -16.29 42.45 1.12
N GLN A 11 -16.44 43.71 0.71
CA GLN A 11 -16.93 44.75 1.61
C GLN A 11 -18.43 44.59 1.87
N ILE A 12 -18.84 44.86 3.12
CA ILE A 12 -20.23 44.76 3.55
C ILE A 12 -21.15 45.70 2.74
N ASP A 13 -20.64 46.88 2.38
CA ASP A 13 -21.38 47.89 1.61
C ASP A 13 -21.78 47.40 0.22
N THR A 14 -21.01 46.46 -0.37
CA THR A 14 -21.38 45.82 -1.64
C THR A 14 -22.71 45.07 -1.52
N PHE A 15 -22.94 44.33 -0.43
CA PHE A 15 -24.21 43.62 -0.25
C PHE A 15 -25.36 44.60 -0.07
N ARG A 16 -25.14 45.67 0.70
CA ARG A 16 -26.13 46.72 0.93
C ARG A 16 -26.57 47.38 -0.37
N GLU A 17 -25.62 47.81 -1.19
CA GLU A 17 -25.88 48.45 -2.50
C GLU A 17 -26.76 47.59 -3.40
N TYR A 18 -26.47 46.30 -3.56
CA TYR A 18 -27.29 45.41 -4.38
C TYR A 18 -28.70 45.22 -3.83
N THR A 19 -28.86 45.13 -2.51
CA THR A 19 -30.20 45.01 -1.91
C THR A 19 -31.03 46.28 -2.07
N GLU A 20 -30.40 47.46 -2.11
CA GLU A 20 -31.08 48.74 -2.43
C GLU A 20 -31.64 48.75 -3.86
N TYR A 21 -31.03 48.00 -4.79
CA TYR A 21 -31.52 47.79 -6.15
C TYR A 21 -32.60 46.70 -6.27
N GLY A 22 -33.10 46.17 -5.14
CA GLY A 22 -34.09 45.10 -5.11
C GLY A 22 -33.54 43.76 -5.60
N LEU A 23 -32.25 43.50 -5.38
CA LEU A 23 -31.58 42.26 -5.74
C LEU A 23 -31.25 41.46 -4.47
N SER A 24 -31.61 40.18 -4.45
CA SER A 24 -31.25 39.26 -3.37
C SER A 24 -29.80 38.81 -3.53
N VAL A 25 -29.00 38.94 -2.46
CA VAL A 25 -27.55 38.68 -2.49
C VAL A 25 -27.11 37.57 -1.54
N ILE A 26 -26.01 36.91 -1.89
CA ILE A 26 -25.35 35.88 -1.08
C ILE A 26 -23.83 36.00 -1.16
N GLY A 27 -23.16 35.90 -0.01
CA GLY A 27 -21.69 35.83 0.06
C GLY A 27 -21.15 34.48 -0.43
N CYS A 28 -20.09 34.51 -1.23
CA CYS A 28 -19.45 33.32 -1.80
C CYS A 28 -17.95 33.28 -1.51
N LYS A 29 -17.37 32.08 -1.58
CA LYS A 29 -15.92 31.84 -1.55
C LYS A 29 -15.31 32.00 -2.95
N ASP A 30 -13.99 31.84 -3.04
CA ASP A 30 -13.24 31.94 -4.30
C ASP A 30 -13.70 30.93 -5.36
N ASP A 31 -14.08 29.73 -4.94
CA ASP A 31 -14.62 28.65 -5.78
C ASP A 31 -16.10 28.87 -6.21
N LYS A 32 -16.67 30.04 -5.89
CA LYS A 32 -18.06 30.44 -6.17
C LYS A 32 -19.12 29.68 -5.35
N THR A 33 -18.73 28.95 -4.32
CA THR A 33 -19.68 28.30 -3.40
C THR A 33 -20.20 29.30 -2.35
N PRO A 34 -21.49 29.27 -1.99
CA PRO A 34 -22.04 30.12 -0.94
C PRO A 34 -21.39 29.84 0.43
N VAL A 35 -21.16 30.88 1.23
CA VAL A 35 -20.57 30.74 2.57
C VAL A 35 -21.55 30.22 3.63
N VAL A 36 -22.85 30.29 3.33
CA VAL A 36 -23.96 29.73 4.11
C VAL A 36 -24.99 29.10 3.18
N SER A 37 -25.97 28.36 3.73
CA SER A 37 -27.08 27.88 2.91
C SER A 37 -27.78 29.05 2.22
N TRP A 38 -27.90 28.95 0.90
CA TRP A 38 -28.47 30.01 0.06
C TRP A 38 -29.97 29.86 -0.15
N ASP A 39 -30.56 28.73 0.25
CA ASP A 39 -31.99 28.44 0.11
C ASP A 39 -32.92 29.53 0.65
N PRO A 40 -32.65 30.15 1.83
CA PRO A 40 -33.50 31.23 2.32
C PRO A 40 -33.54 32.43 1.36
N TYR A 41 -32.43 32.71 0.67
CA TYR A 41 -32.29 33.88 -0.19
C TYR A 41 -32.94 33.70 -1.57
N LYS A 42 -33.50 32.52 -1.85
CA LYS A 42 -34.38 32.27 -2.99
C LYS A 42 -35.79 32.85 -2.78
N SER A 43 -36.20 33.09 -1.54
CA SER A 43 -37.54 33.58 -1.21
C SER A 43 -37.55 34.87 -0.39
N ARG A 44 -36.39 35.34 0.10
CA ARG A 44 -36.26 36.62 0.81
C ARG A 44 -34.98 37.34 0.42
N VAL A 45 -35.00 38.67 0.43
CA VAL A 45 -33.79 39.50 0.29
C VAL A 45 -32.98 39.43 1.59
N ALA A 46 -31.64 39.38 1.47
CA ALA A 46 -30.73 39.42 2.62
C ALA A 46 -30.83 40.77 3.36
N ASN A 47 -30.52 40.78 4.66
CA ASN A 47 -30.50 41.99 5.48
C ASN A 47 -29.13 42.18 6.18
N GLU A 48 -28.96 43.27 6.94
CA GLU A 48 -27.70 43.58 7.64
C GLU A 48 -27.13 42.40 8.45
N LYS A 49 -27.98 41.63 9.16
CA LYS A 49 -27.52 40.46 9.93
C LYS A 49 -27.00 39.35 9.04
N ASP A 50 -27.58 39.20 7.84
CA ASP A 50 -27.09 38.26 6.84
C ASP A 50 -25.74 38.70 6.29
N TYR A 51 -25.55 40.00 6.04
CA TYR A 51 -24.27 40.54 5.56
C TYR A 51 -23.16 40.31 6.59
N ASP A 52 -23.42 40.64 7.85
CA ASP A 52 -22.51 40.37 8.97
C ASP A 52 -22.12 38.90 9.02
N LEU A 53 -23.10 38.01 8.82
CA LEU A 53 -22.86 36.57 8.78
C LEU A 53 -22.00 36.17 7.58
N PHE A 54 -22.20 36.75 6.39
CA PHE A 54 -21.38 36.48 5.21
C PHE A 54 -19.93 36.92 5.42
N ILE A 55 -19.72 38.09 6.02
CA ILE A 55 -18.40 38.62 6.39
C ILE A 55 -17.74 37.74 7.45
N LEU A 56 -18.47 37.35 8.50
CA LEU A 56 -17.99 36.44 9.54
C LEU A 56 -17.56 35.08 8.96
N LYS A 57 -18.29 34.58 7.95
CA LYS A 57 -17.96 33.35 7.21
C LYS A 57 -16.91 33.55 6.11
N ARG A 58 -16.26 34.73 6.08
CA ARG A 58 -15.15 35.10 5.19
C ARG A 58 -15.51 35.02 3.70
N ALA A 59 -16.66 35.56 3.31
CA ALA A 59 -17.01 35.73 1.91
C ALA A 59 -15.97 36.59 1.17
N THR A 60 -15.48 36.10 0.02
CA THR A 60 -14.54 36.83 -0.85
C THR A 60 -15.21 37.37 -2.11
N LYS A 61 -16.45 36.91 -2.40
CA LYS A 61 -17.25 37.30 -3.57
C LYS A 61 -18.70 37.55 -3.17
N ALA A 62 -19.41 38.31 -3.99
CA ALA A 62 -20.86 38.51 -3.91
C ALA A 62 -21.53 37.88 -5.14
N ALA A 63 -22.68 37.27 -4.92
CA ALA A 63 -23.54 36.77 -5.98
C ALA A 63 -24.97 37.27 -5.79
N ILE A 64 -25.68 37.45 -6.91
CA ILE A 64 -27.11 37.77 -6.91
C ILE A 64 -27.87 36.48 -7.20
N VAL A 65 -28.88 36.20 -6.38
CA VAL A 65 -29.84 35.11 -6.59
C VAL A 65 -30.84 35.57 -7.64
N CYS A 66 -30.91 34.86 -8.77
CA CYS A 66 -31.80 35.15 -9.88
C CYS A 66 -33.24 34.69 -9.60
N GLY A 67 -34.19 35.08 -10.45
CA GLY A 67 -35.60 34.74 -10.31
C GLY A 67 -36.46 35.79 -9.64
N ALA A 68 -37.62 35.37 -9.14
CA ALA A 68 -38.68 36.23 -8.61
C ALA A 68 -38.22 37.10 -7.44
N VAL A 69 -37.37 36.55 -6.55
CA VAL A 69 -36.84 37.27 -5.37
C VAL A 69 -36.02 38.50 -5.74
N SER A 70 -35.47 38.52 -6.95
CA SER A 70 -34.72 39.63 -7.51
C SER A 70 -35.48 40.22 -8.68
N GLY A 71 -36.81 40.32 -8.62
CA GLY A 71 -37.67 40.95 -9.62
C GLY A 71 -37.57 40.34 -11.02
N ASN A 72 -37.79 39.03 -11.11
CA ASN A 72 -37.77 38.22 -12.33
C ASN A 72 -36.44 38.31 -13.11
N LEU A 73 -35.34 38.38 -12.38
CA LEU A 73 -34.01 38.53 -12.96
C LEU A 73 -33.56 37.23 -13.64
N LEU A 74 -33.00 37.39 -14.85
CA LEU A 74 -32.36 36.35 -15.63
C LEU A 74 -30.90 36.74 -15.92
N CYS A 75 -29.98 35.80 -15.73
CA CYS A 75 -28.61 35.94 -16.18
C CYS A 75 -28.32 34.86 -17.24
N ILE A 76 -27.96 35.29 -18.45
CA ILE A 76 -27.50 34.40 -19.52
C ILE A 76 -25.97 34.37 -19.46
N ASP A 77 -25.43 33.22 -19.09
CA ASP A 77 -24.01 32.97 -18.84
C ASP A 77 -23.35 32.37 -20.09
N PHE A 78 -22.43 33.13 -20.69
CA PHE A 78 -21.63 32.76 -21.85
C PHE A 78 -20.21 32.38 -21.40
N ASP A 79 -19.92 31.08 -21.41
CA ASP A 79 -18.65 30.51 -20.93
C ASP A 79 -17.67 30.34 -22.10
N LEU A 80 -17.11 31.47 -22.57
CA LEU A 80 -16.43 31.56 -23.88
C LEU A 80 -15.26 30.59 -24.07
N LYS A 81 -14.59 30.18 -22.98
CA LYS A 81 -13.47 29.21 -23.01
C LYS A 81 -13.88 27.82 -23.50
N TYR A 82 -15.17 27.47 -23.43
CA TYR A 82 -15.65 26.15 -23.82
C TYR A 82 -15.95 26.03 -25.31
N HIS A 83 -15.80 27.11 -26.09
CA HIS A 83 -15.94 27.09 -27.54
C HIS A 83 -14.70 27.72 -28.22
N PRO A 84 -14.09 27.06 -29.24
CA PRO A 84 -12.90 27.58 -29.92
C PRO A 84 -13.06 29.00 -30.49
N MET A 85 -14.28 29.34 -30.92
CA MET A 85 -14.65 30.68 -31.40
C MET A 85 -15.49 31.48 -30.40
N GLY A 86 -15.33 31.25 -29.09
CA GLY A 86 -16.23 31.78 -28.06
C GLY A 86 -16.52 33.28 -28.16
N LEU A 87 -15.50 34.12 -28.33
CA LEU A 87 -15.69 35.58 -28.45
C LEU A 87 -16.51 35.97 -29.68
N HIS A 88 -16.22 35.37 -30.83
CA HIS A 88 -16.97 35.60 -32.08
C HIS A 88 -18.41 35.09 -31.95
N LEU A 89 -18.61 33.96 -31.28
CA LEU A 89 -19.94 33.41 -31.02
C LEU A 89 -20.77 34.36 -30.16
N PHE A 90 -20.18 34.89 -29.08
CA PHE A 90 -20.83 35.89 -28.25
C PHE A 90 -21.16 37.16 -29.03
N GLN A 91 -20.22 37.69 -29.83
CA GLN A 91 -20.45 38.87 -30.67
C GLN A 91 -21.61 38.65 -31.65
N SER A 92 -21.59 37.53 -32.39
CA SER A 92 -22.65 37.19 -33.34
C SER A 92 -24.00 36.94 -32.66
N CYS A 93 -24.01 36.34 -31.48
CA CYS A 93 -25.23 36.16 -30.69
C CYS A 93 -25.77 37.51 -30.19
N LEU A 94 -24.88 38.39 -29.69
CA LEU A 94 -25.24 39.71 -29.19
C LEU A 94 -25.75 40.63 -30.30
N GLU A 95 -25.13 40.62 -31.49
CA GLU A 95 -25.60 41.35 -32.67
C GLU A 95 -27.04 40.98 -33.02
N LYS A 96 -27.35 39.67 -33.12
CA LYS A 96 -28.73 39.20 -33.38
C LYS A 96 -29.73 39.63 -32.31
N ILE A 97 -29.30 39.67 -31.04
CA ILE A 97 -30.14 40.13 -29.92
C ILE A 97 -30.39 41.65 -30.05
N ILE A 98 -29.35 42.43 -30.34
CA ILE A 98 -29.45 43.89 -30.51
C ILE A 98 -30.34 44.24 -31.70
N ASP A 99 -30.16 43.56 -32.83
CA ASP A 99 -30.97 43.74 -34.04
C ASP A 99 -32.45 43.44 -33.75
N TYR A 100 -32.75 42.37 -33.02
CA TYR A 100 -34.11 42.01 -32.63
C TYR A 100 -34.75 43.03 -31.67
N LEU A 101 -33.97 43.54 -30.70
CA LEU A 101 -34.46 44.53 -29.74
C LEU A 101 -34.57 45.95 -30.34
N GLY A 102 -34.02 46.18 -31.53
CA GLY A 102 -34.02 47.49 -32.18
C GLY A 102 -33.03 48.48 -31.58
N GLY A 103 -32.00 48.01 -30.86
CA GLY A 103 -30.97 48.83 -30.20
C GLY A 103 -30.36 48.18 -28.96
N GLY A 104 -29.09 48.51 -28.65
CA GLY A 104 -28.29 47.84 -27.60
C GLY A 104 -27.96 48.66 -26.35
N GLU A 105 -28.37 49.93 -26.30
CA GLU A 105 -27.86 50.93 -25.32
C GLU A 105 -28.24 50.64 -23.85
N ASN A 106 -29.14 49.69 -23.60
CA ASN A 106 -29.66 49.38 -22.26
C ASN A 106 -29.32 47.96 -21.75
N LEU A 107 -28.48 47.19 -22.46
CA LEU A 107 -28.10 45.85 -22.01
C LEU A 107 -27.04 45.89 -20.90
N VAL A 108 -27.21 45.06 -19.86
CA VAL A 108 -26.24 44.93 -18.77
C VAL A 108 -25.35 43.72 -19.03
N ILE A 109 -24.06 43.97 -19.28
CA ILE A 109 -23.07 42.95 -19.61
C ILE A 109 -21.95 42.96 -18.57
N VAL A 110 -21.68 41.79 -17.98
CA VAL A 110 -20.59 41.59 -17.02
C VAL A 110 -19.53 40.67 -17.62
N LYS A 111 -18.26 41.06 -17.54
CA LYS A 111 -17.11 40.20 -17.85
C LYS A 111 -16.80 39.30 -16.66
N THR A 112 -16.53 38.02 -16.93
CA THR A 112 -16.08 37.06 -15.92
C THR A 112 -14.56 36.89 -15.91
N PRO A 113 -13.96 36.33 -14.84
CA PRO A 113 -12.50 36.17 -14.74
C PRO A 113 -11.88 35.29 -15.84
N SER A 114 -12.63 34.32 -16.36
CA SER A 114 -12.20 33.43 -17.45
C SER A 114 -12.37 34.06 -18.83
N GLY A 115 -12.75 35.34 -18.91
CA GLY A 115 -13.10 36.01 -20.16
C GLY A 115 -14.52 35.73 -20.65
N GLY A 116 -15.36 35.07 -19.84
CA GLY A 116 -16.79 34.85 -20.09
C GLY A 116 -17.62 36.14 -20.11
N ARG A 117 -18.92 36.04 -20.43
CA ARG A 117 -19.87 37.17 -20.40
C ARG A 117 -21.15 36.75 -19.71
N HIS A 118 -21.66 37.57 -18.80
CA HIS A 118 -23.05 37.46 -18.35
C HIS A 118 -23.88 38.57 -19.00
N LEU A 119 -25.06 38.23 -19.51
CA LEU A 119 -26.07 39.19 -19.96
C LEU A 119 -27.24 39.19 -18.97
N TRP A 120 -27.54 40.34 -18.36
CA TRP A 120 -28.55 40.47 -17.31
C TRP A 120 -29.77 41.21 -17.84
N VAL A 121 -30.94 40.61 -17.66
CA VAL A 121 -32.25 41.15 -18.08
C VAL A 121 -33.33 40.75 -17.07
N ARG A 122 -34.41 41.51 -16.99
CA ARG A 122 -35.61 41.17 -16.20
C ARG A 122 -36.76 40.82 -17.14
N SER A 123 -37.62 39.92 -16.73
CA SER A 123 -38.89 39.63 -17.40
C SER A 123 -40.02 40.45 -16.78
N ASP A 124 -40.92 41.01 -17.60
CA ASP A 124 -42.14 41.67 -17.14
C ASP A 124 -43.19 40.68 -16.60
N ASP A 125 -43.05 39.40 -16.92
CA ASP A 125 -43.84 38.29 -16.38
C ASP A 125 -43.02 37.48 -15.37
N ALA A 126 -43.67 37.04 -14.29
CA ALA A 126 -43.13 36.18 -13.24
C ALA A 126 -43.09 34.69 -13.64
N HIS A 127 -43.22 34.38 -14.93
CA HIS A 127 -43.11 33.02 -15.42
C HIS A 127 -41.77 32.42 -14.99
N ASN A 128 -41.80 31.26 -14.32
CA ASN A 128 -40.61 30.60 -13.75
C ASN A 128 -39.64 30.12 -14.83
N LEU A 129 -38.79 31.01 -15.33
CA LEU A 129 -37.64 30.69 -16.17
C LEU A 129 -36.54 30.13 -15.25
N GLY A 130 -36.57 28.82 -15.02
CA GLY A 130 -35.55 28.12 -14.22
C GLY A 130 -34.20 27.99 -14.94
N ASN A 131 -33.21 27.44 -14.24
CA ASN A 131 -31.89 27.17 -14.79
C ASN A 131 -31.98 26.19 -15.99
N LYS A 132 -31.40 26.57 -17.13
CA LYS A 132 -31.40 25.75 -18.36
C LYS A 132 -30.08 25.85 -19.09
N LYS A 133 -29.66 24.75 -19.72
CA LYS A 133 -28.54 24.72 -20.65
C LYS A 133 -29.07 25.00 -22.05
N LEU A 134 -28.51 25.98 -22.77
CA LEU A 134 -29.04 26.43 -24.06
C LEU A 134 -28.19 25.95 -25.24
N ALA A 135 -26.87 26.05 -25.12
CA ALA A 135 -25.96 25.63 -26.18
C ALA A 135 -24.73 24.94 -25.60
N GLY A 136 -24.35 23.83 -26.23
CA GLY A 136 -23.12 23.12 -25.92
C GLY A 136 -22.59 22.36 -27.13
N ARG A 137 -21.39 21.79 -26.98
CA ARG A 137 -20.76 20.96 -28.00
C ARG A 137 -20.25 19.64 -27.41
N PRO A 138 -20.12 18.58 -28.22
CA PRO A 138 -19.37 17.40 -27.81
C PRO A 138 -17.94 17.76 -27.40
N THR A 139 -17.40 17.05 -26.42
CA THR A 139 -15.97 17.17 -26.08
C THR A 139 -15.08 16.66 -27.21
N THR A 140 -13.86 17.16 -27.30
CA THR A 140 -12.82 16.62 -28.19
C THR A 140 -12.17 15.37 -27.58
N GLU A 141 -11.45 14.58 -28.37
CA GLU A 141 -10.72 13.42 -27.84
C GLU A 141 -9.69 13.80 -26.76
N LYS A 142 -9.04 14.96 -26.92
CA LYS A 142 -8.09 15.47 -25.93
C LYS A 142 -8.79 15.78 -24.60
N GLU A 143 -9.93 16.47 -24.65
CA GLU A 143 -10.75 16.77 -23.47
C GLU A 143 -11.32 15.49 -22.83
N ARG A 144 -11.68 14.49 -23.64
CA ARG A 144 -12.12 13.16 -23.14
C ARG A 144 -11.00 12.35 -22.50
N LYS A 145 -9.74 12.50 -22.92
CA LYS A 145 -8.60 11.86 -22.24
C LYS A 145 -8.34 12.45 -20.86
N GLU A 146 -8.53 13.77 -20.71
CA GLU A 146 -8.36 14.47 -19.43
C GLU A 146 -9.54 14.23 -18.48
N ASN A 147 -10.77 14.14 -19.00
CA ASN A 147 -11.95 13.76 -18.24
C ASN A 147 -12.91 12.87 -19.06
N PRO A 148 -12.78 11.53 -18.96
CA PRO A 148 -13.58 10.60 -19.76
C PRO A 148 -15.09 10.71 -19.54
N LYS A 149 -15.52 11.23 -18.39
CA LYS A 149 -16.94 11.41 -18.04
C LYS A 149 -17.55 12.66 -18.68
N LEU A 150 -16.74 13.61 -19.14
CA LEU A 150 -17.20 14.85 -19.73
C LEU A 150 -17.52 14.64 -21.22
N LYS A 151 -18.79 14.36 -21.55
CA LYS A 151 -19.24 14.13 -22.93
C LYS A 151 -19.58 15.41 -23.68
N VAL A 152 -20.01 16.44 -22.96
CA VAL A 152 -20.52 17.70 -23.52
C VAL A 152 -20.02 18.89 -22.71
N LEU A 153 -19.57 19.92 -23.40
CA LEU A 153 -19.24 21.23 -22.84
C LEU A 153 -20.33 22.24 -23.21
N TYR A 154 -21.06 22.72 -22.20
CA TYR A 154 -22.08 23.76 -22.38
C TYR A 154 -21.43 25.14 -22.27
N PHE A 155 -21.68 26.01 -23.25
CA PHE A 155 -21.07 27.33 -23.35
C PHE A 155 -22.09 28.48 -23.33
N ILE A 156 -23.40 28.19 -23.36
CA ILE A 156 -24.46 29.15 -23.01
C ILE A 156 -25.44 28.49 -22.03
N GLU A 157 -25.63 29.11 -20.87
CA GLU A 157 -26.57 28.67 -19.83
C GLU A 157 -27.43 29.83 -19.31
N ILE A 158 -28.57 29.51 -18.73
CA ILE A 158 -29.42 30.44 -17.99
C ILE A 158 -29.26 30.18 -16.50
N ARG A 159 -29.04 31.25 -15.74
CA ARG A 159 -29.26 31.33 -14.29
C ARG A 159 -30.57 32.10 -14.05
N GLY A 160 -31.60 31.38 -13.65
CA GLY A 160 -32.96 31.89 -13.48
C GLY A 160 -33.50 31.58 -12.09
N GLU A 161 -34.78 31.22 -11.98
CA GLU A 161 -35.40 30.86 -10.69
C GLU A 161 -34.58 29.78 -9.98
N GLY A 162 -34.20 30.05 -8.72
CA GLY A 162 -33.34 29.15 -7.94
C GLY A 162 -31.95 28.97 -8.56
N GLY A 163 -31.38 29.98 -9.21
CA GLY A 163 -29.98 30.09 -9.65
C GLY A 163 -29.32 31.35 -9.08
N TYR A 164 -28.00 31.46 -9.19
CA TYR A 164 -27.27 32.69 -8.83
C TYR A 164 -26.09 32.93 -9.76
N ALA A 165 -25.64 34.19 -9.85
CA ALA A 165 -24.47 34.58 -10.63
C ALA A 165 -23.59 35.57 -9.84
N ILE A 166 -22.27 35.39 -9.92
CA ILE A 166 -21.29 36.31 -9.29
C ILE A 166 -21.34 37.67 -9.99
N VAL A 167 -21.22 38.75 -9.22
CA VAL A 167 -21.37 40.14 -9.67
C VAL A 167 -20.15 41.01 -9.28
N PRO A 168 -19.79 42.07 -10.02
CA PRO A 168 -18.78 43.06 -9.58
C PRO A 168 -19.13 43.69 -8.22
N PRO A 169 -18.20 44.25 -7.44
CA PRO A 169 -16.74 44.29 -7.63
C PRO A 169 -16.05 43.00 -7.15
N SER A 170 -16.73 41.83 -7.17
CA SER A 170 -16.07 40.56 -6.88
C SER A 170 -14.80 40.39 -7.74
N PRO A 171 -13.69 39.86 -7.18
CA PRO A 171 -12.41 39.78 -7.90
C PRO A 171 -12.52 39.16 -9.30
N GLY A 172 -12.11 39.93 -10.31
CA GLY A 172 -12.10 39.54 -11.72
C GLY A 172 -13.44 39.68 -12.46
N TYR A 173 -14.46 40.27 -11.84
CA TYR A 173 -15.73 40.62 -12.47
C TYR A 173 -15.83 42.13 -12.72
N GLU A 174 -16.28 42.51 -13.92
CA GLU A 174 -16.34 43.92 -14.36
C GLU A 174 -17.59 44.18 -15.20
N PHE A 175 -18.28 45.31 -14.98
CA PHE A 175 -19.36 45.76 -15.87
C PHE A 175 -18.75 46.30 -17.17
N LEU A 176 -19.08 45.67 -18.30
CA LEU A 176 -18.68 46.14 -19.64
C LEU A 176 -19.71 47.08 -20.28
N ALA A 177 -20.99 46.89 -19.92
CA ALA A 177 -22.10 47.71 -20.37
C ALA A 177 -23.18 47.73 -19.28
N GLY A 178 -23.84 48.88 -19.11
CA GLY A 178 -24.88 49.07 -18.10
C GLY A 178 -24.39 48.97 -16.65
N SER A 179 -25.34 48.92 -15.71
CA SER A 179 -25.08 48.73 -14.28
C SER A 179 -26.23 47.94 -13.63
N ALA A 180 -25.97 47.34 -12.46
CA ALA A 180 -27.00 46.57 -11.74
C ALA A 180 -28.18 47.43 -11.22
N ALA A 181 -28.01 48.74 -11.12
CA ALA A 181 -29.08 49.66 -10.75
C ALA A 181 -30.18 49.74 -11.82
N ASN A 182 -29.83 49.54 -13.10
CA ASN A 182 -30.70 49.75 -14.25
C ASN A 182 -30.71 48.52 -15.17
N ILE A 183 -31.12 47.36 -14.65
CA ILE A 183 -31.29 46.15 -15.45
C ILE A 183 -32.59 46.28 -16.27
N PRO A 184 -32.56 46.12 -17.61
CA PRO A 184 -33.72 46.33 -18.47
C PRO A 184 -34.81 45.29 -18.22
N VAL A 185 -36.06 45.73 -18.21
CA VAL A 185 -37.24 44.86 -18.18
C VAL A 185 -37.71 44.64 -19.62
N LEU A 186 -37.73 43.37 -20.04
CA LEU A 186 -38.15 42.93 -21.36
C LEU A 186 -39.46 42.15 -21.27
N LYS A 187 -40.24 42.18 -22.35
CA LYS A 187 -41.44 41.34 -22.46
C LYS A 187 -41.07 39.87 -22.49
N LEU A 188 -41.92 39.01 -21.93
CA LEU A 188 -41.71 37.55 -21.98
C LEU A 188 -41.42 37.04 -23.41
N GLU A 189 -42.17 37.50 -24.42
CA GLU A 189 -41.95 37.14 -25.83
C GLU A 189 -40.53 37.50 -26.32
N GLN A 190 -40.00 38.64 -25.86
CA GLN A 190 -38.65 39.09 -26.21
C GLN A 190 -37.60 38.21 -25.54
N ILE A 191 -37.82 37.84 -24.27
CA ILE A 191 -36.96 36.91 -23.55
C ILE A 191 -36.95 35.56 -24.27
N GLU A 192 -38.11 34.99 -24.59
CA GLU A 192 -38.22 33.71 -25.30
C GLU A 192 -37.51 33.74 -26.67
N HIS A 193 -37.59 34.85 -27.40
CA HIS A 193 -36.87 35.02 -28.65
C HIS A 193 -35.35 35.08 -28.43
N ILE A 194 -34.86 35.82 -27.42
CA ILE A 194 -33.44 35.84 -27.05
C ILE A 194 -32.95 34.43 -26.70
N LEU A 195 -33.72 33.67 -25.92
CA LEU A 195 -33.37 32.29 -25.57
C LEU A 195 -33.32 31.39 -26.81
N THR A 196 -34.20 31.63 -27.79
CA THR A 196 -34.21 30.91 -29.07
C THR A 196 -32.95 31.22 -29.89
N ILE A 197 -32.54 32.49 -29.96
CA ILE A 197 -31.28 32.90 -30.60
C ILE A 197 -30.10 32.16 -29.93
N CYS A 198 -30.03 32.18 -28.59
CA CYS A 198 -28.98 31.51 -27.83
C CYS A 198 -28.95 29.99 -28.08
N LYS A 199 -30.11 29.32 -28.09
CA LYS A 199 -30.20 27.87 -28.35
C LYS A 199 -29.76 27.47 -29.75
N SER A 200 -29.95 28.33 -30.74
CA SER A 200 -29.57 28.05 -32.14
C SER A 200 -28.07 27.76 -32.34
N TYR A 201 -27.24 28.10 -31.36
CA TYR A 201 -25.81 27.83 -31.36
C TYR A 201 -25.43 26.44 -30.81
N THR A 202 -26.39 25.63 -30.34
CA THR A 202 -26.07 24.28 -29.86
C THR A 202 -25.52 23.37 -30.97
N GLU A 203 -24.56 22.53 -30.61
CA GLU A 203 -23.95 21.53 -31.50
C GLU A 203 -24.28 20.09 -31.11
N ILE A 204 -25.00 19.89 -30.00
CA ILE A 204 -25.43 18.60 -29.45
C ILE A 204 -26.62 18.05 -30.24
N VAL A 205 -26.67 16.73 -30.41
CA VAL A 205 -27.74 16.00 -31.08
C VAL A 205 -28.47 15.14 -30.05
N ASP A 206 -29.79 15.21 -30.01
CA ASP A 206 -30.60 14.21 -29.29
C ASP A 206 -30.75 12.98 -30.20
N GLU A 207 -30.06 11.89 -29.86
CA GLU A 207 -30.29 10.61 -30.54
C GLU A 207 -31.67 10.07 -30.14
N GLU A 208 -32.50 9.71 -31.13
CA GLU A 208 -33.66 8.89 -30.85
C GLU A 208 -33.20 7.55 -30.24
N SER A 209 -33.76 7.21 -29.08
CA SER A 209 -33.48 5.95 -28.42
C SER A 209 -33.67 4.77 -29.37
N LYS A 210 -32.63 3.93 -29.47
CA LYS A 210 -32.72 2.60 -30.09
C LYS A 210 -33.89 1.87 -29.41
N PRO A 211 -34.77 1.19 -30.17
CA PRO A 211 -35.86 0.43 -29.57
C PRO A 211 -35.27 -0.58 -28.59
N THR A 212 -35.80 -0.60 -27.37
CA THR A 212 -35.54 -1.65 -26.38
C THR A 212 -35.93 -2.98 -27.02
N LYS A 213 -34.94 -3.74 -27.53
CA LYS A 213 -35.20 -5.05 -28.12
C LYS A 213 -35.68 -5.97 -27.00
N ALA A 214 -36.89 -6.51 -27.17
CA ALA A 214 -37.33 -7.68 -26.46
C ALA A 214 -36.32 -8.82 -26.67
N GLU A 215 -36.08 -9.61 -25.62
CA GLU A 215 -35.17 -10.75 -25.60
C GLU A 215 -35.49 -11.75 -26.73
N SER A 216 -34.80 -11.62 -27.86
CA SER A 216 -34.77 -12.65 -28.89
C SER A 216 -33.44 -13.40 -28.79
N LYS A 217 -33.51 -14.74 -28.78
CA LYS A 217 -32.34 -15.62 -28.70
C LYS A 217 -31.42 -15.52 -29.92
N GLN A 218 -31.85 -14.96 -31.05
CA GLN A 218 -31.07 -14.84 -32.28
C GLN A 218 -30.26 -13.53 -32.36
N PHE A 219 -29.03 -13.63 -32.87
CA PHE A 219 -28.18 -12.49 -33.21
C PHE A 219 -28.79 -11.67 -34.35
N ASP A 220 -28.47 -10.37 -34.39
CA ASP A 220 -28.89 -9.49 -35.48
C ASP A 220 -28.39 -10.05 -36.83
N PRO A 221 -29.28 -10.33 -37.81
CA PRO A 221 -28.88 -11.01 -39.04
C PRO A 221 -28.08 -10.13 -40.01
N PHE A 222 -27.92 -8.84 -39.71
CA PHE A 222 -27.28 -7.87 -40.60
C PHE A 222 -25.85 -7.53 -40.16
N SER A 223 -24.89 -7.66 -41.09
CA SER A 223 -23.52 -7.16 -40.96
C SER A 223 -23.43 -5.64 -41.14
N GLU A 224 -24.38 -5.07 -41.87
CA GLU A 224 -24.61 -3.63 -42.00
C GLU A 224 -26.13 -3.44 -41.90
N THR A 225 -26.60 -2.71 -40.88
CA THR A 225 -28.06 -2.64 -40.65
C THR A 225 -28.74 -1.84 -41.76
N PRO A 226 -30.00 -2.14 -42.11
CA PRO A 226 -30.75 -1.32 -43.07
C PRO A 226 -30.82 0.16 -42.67
N LEU A 227 -30.83 0.44 -41.36
CA LEU A 227 -30.83 1.78 -40.80
C LEU A 227 -29.53 2.52 -41.10
N ASP A 228 -28.38 1.90 -40.83
CA ASP A 228 -27.07 2.51 -41.02
C ASP A 228 -26.77 2.70 -42.51
N ALA A 229 -27.12 1.72 -43.33
CA ALA A 229 -26.99 1.81 -44.78
C ALA A 229 -27.78 3.00 -45.35
N TYR A 230 -29.00 3.24 -44.86
CA TYR A 230 -29.83 4.35 -45.31
C TYR A 230 -29.36 5.70 -44.77
N ASN A 231 -28.99 5.77 -43.49
CA ASN A 231 -28.51 7.01 -42.88
C ASN A 231 -27.21 7.49 -43.50
N ASN A 232 -26.33 6.57 -43.89
CA ASN A 232 -25.03 6.88 -44.46
C ASN A 232 -25.00 6.86 -45.99
N ASP A 233 -26.15 6.71 -46.65
CA ASP A 233 -26.21 6.72 -48.11
C ASP A 233 -25.72 8.08 -48.66
N PRO A 234 -24.62 8.10 -49.43
CA PRO A 234 -24.03 9.34 -49.94
C PRO A 234 -24.93 10.08 -50.93
N ASN A 235 -25.98 9.44 -51.45
CA ASN A 235 -26.95 10.05 -52.37
C ASN A 235 -28.03 10.87 -51.64
N ASP A 236 -27.99 10.95 -50.31
CA ASP A 236 -28.90 11.76 -49.50
C ASP A 236 -30.40 11.49 -49.79
N PRO A 237 -30.87 10.24 -49.68
CA PRO A 237 -32.24 9.84 -50.10
C PRO A 237 -33.36 10.54 -49.31
N HIS A 238 -33.04 11.13 -48.15
CA HIS A 238 -33.99 11.92 -47.37
C HIS A 238 -34.41 13.24 -48.05
N ILE A 239 -33.62 13.75 -49.00
CA ILE A 239 -33.96 14.98 -49.75
C ILE A 239 -35.20 14.73 -50.61
N GLU A 240 -35.23 13.65 -51.38
CA GLU A 240 -36.39 13.27 -52.19
C GLU A 240 -37.64 13.07 -51.31
N VAL A 241 -37.47 12.46 -50.12
CA VAL A 241 -38.56 12.29 -49.15
C VAL A 241 -39.11 13.63 -48.65
N LEU A 242 -38.25 14.63 -48.41
CA LEU A 242 -38.65 15.96 -48.00
C LEU A 242 -39.39 16.70 -49.11
N GLU A 243 -38.89 16.63 -50.33
CA GLU A 243 -39.49 17.26 -51.52
C GLU A 243 -40.87 16.68 -51.84
N GLU A 244 -41.02 15.35 -51.78
CA GLU A 244 -42.31 14.67 -51.93
C GLU A 244 -43.33 15.10 -50.85
N ALA A 245 -42.85 15.38 -49.63
CA ALA A 245 -43.66 15.90 -48.53
C ALA A 245 -43.91 17.42 -48.63
N GLY A 246 -43.46 18.09 -49.70
CA GLY A 246 -43.70 19.50 -49.98
C GLY A 246 -42.74 20.48 -49.29
N TRP A 247 -41.67 19.99 -48.65
CA TRP A 247 -40.61 20.85 -48.14
C TRP A 247 -39.81 21.44 -49.29
N THR A 248 -39.53 22.74 -49.24
CA THR A 248 -38.81 23.44 -50.32
C THR A 248 -37.44 23.88 -49.83
N HIS A 249 -36.40 23.56 -50.56
CA HIS A 249 -35.07 24.15 -50.36
C HIS A 249 -35.13 25.67 -50.59
N VAL A 250 -34.54 26.45 -49.68
CA VAL A 250 -34.56 27.92 -49.72
C VAL A 250 -33.19 28.48 -50.09
N SER A 251 -32.16 28.03 -49.38
CA SER A 251 -30.80 28.49 -49.57
C SER A 251 -29.81 27.52 -48.93
N THR A 252 -28.55 27.59 -49.37
CA THR A 252 -27.44 26.88 -48.74
C THR A 252 -26.41 27.90 -48.30
N THR A 253 -26.00 27.82 -47.03
CA THR A 253 -24.96 28.69 -46.46
C THR A 253 -23.98 27.84 -45.67
N GLY A 254 -22.75 27.73 -46.18
CA GLY A 254 -21.70 26.90 -45.56
C GLY A 254 -22.12 25.42 -45.50
N GLU A 255 -22.11 24.85 -44.29
CA GLU A 255 -22.40 23.44 -44.05
C GLU A 255 -23.91 23.12 -43.90
N ARG A 256 -24.79 24.10 -44.14
CA ARG A 256 -26.23 23.96 -43.93
C ARG A 256 -27.05 24.34 -45.16
N SER A 257 -28.05 23.51 -45.47
CA SER A 257 -29.13 23.83 -46.41
C SER A 257 -30.42 24.11 -45.65
N PHE A 258 -31.04 25.26 -45.88
CA PHE A 258 -32.27 25.67 -45.21
C PHE A 258 -33.49 25.27 -46.02
N TYR A 259 -34.51 24.79 -45.31
CA TYR A 259 -35.77 24.32 -45.89
C TYR A 259 -36.95 25.08 -45.31
N ARG A 260 -37.95 25.32 -46.15
CA ARG A 260 -39.25 25.88 -45.77
C ARG A 260 -40.30 24.79 -45.79
N ARG A 261 -41.13 24.76 -44.75
CA ARG A 261 -42.23 23.79 -44.63
C ARG A 261 -43.37 24.11 -45.62
N PRO A 262 -44.19 23.10 -46.00
CA PRO A 262 -45.39 23.32 -46.81
C PRO A 262 -46.33 24.38 -46.20
N GLY A 263 -46.83 25.30 -47.02
CA GLY A 263 -47.86 26.28 -46.61
C GLY A 263 -47.38 27.39 -45.66
N SER A 264 -46.08 27.60 -45.48
CA SER A 264 -45.54 28.70 -44.66
C SER A 264 -45.08 29.89 -45.50
N GLU A 265 -45.41 31.10 -45.05
CA GLU A 265 -44.86 32.36 -45.59
C GLU A 265 -43.51 32.75 -44.96
N ASN A 266 -43.08 32.06 -43.90
CA ASN A 266 -41.79 32.31 -43.25
C ASN A 266 -40.63 31.92 -44.18
N THR A 267 -39.51 32.62 -44.05
CA THR A 267 -38.34 32.42 -44.91
C THR A 267 -37.68 31.05 -44.73
N GLN A 268 -37.61 30.50 -43.51
CA GLN A 268 -37.00 29.20 -43.22
C GLN A 268 -37.75 28.48 -42.09
N SER A 269 -37.73 27.14 -42.07
CA SER A 269 -38.48 26.31 -41.10
C SER A 269 -37.67 25.12 -40.55
N ALA A 270 -36.67 24.65 -41.30
CA ALA A 270 -35.71 23.63 -40.90
C ALA A 270 -34.36 23.85 -41.58
N ASN A 271 -33.32 23.13 -41.16
CA ASN A 271 -32.05 23.05 -41.88
C ASN A 271 -31.50 21.62 -41.92
N TRP A 272 -30.85 21.26 -43.03
CA TRP A 272 -30.03 20.07 -43.18
C TRP A 272 -28.57 20.43 -42.96
N HIS A 273 -27.90 19.73 -42.05
CA HIS A 273 -26.46 19.86 -41.83
C HIS A 273 -25.70 18.78 -42.61
N HIS A 274 -24.93 19.17 -43.63
CA HIS A 274 -24.30 18.23 -44.58
C HIS A 274 -23.29 17.28 -43.93
N ILE A 275 -22.45 17.79 -43.02
CA ILE A 275 -21.44 16.97 -42.32
C ILE A 275 -22.08 16.06 -41.27
N LYS A 276 -22.98 16.60 -40.44
CA LYS A 276 -23.61 15.84 -39.35
C LYS A 276 -24.73 14.91 -39.83
N ARG A 277 -25.18 15.07 -41.07
CA ARG A 277 -26.29 14.35 -41.69
C ARG A 277 -27.57 14.41 -40.86
N ILE A 278 -27.95 15.63 -40.45
CA ILE A 278 -29.12 15.88 -39.59
C ILE A 278 -30.04 16.93 -40.20
N PHE A 279 -31.33 16.60 -40.22
CA PHE A 279 -32.42 17.51 -40.55
C PHE A 279 -33.00 18.09 -39.25
N TYR A 280 -32.61 19.30 -38.91
CA TYR A 280 -33.04 19.99 -37.69
C TYR A 280 -34.24 20.88 -37.96
N VAL A 281 -35.33 20.65 -37.24
CA VAL A 281 -36.61 21.36 -37.42
C VAL A 281 -36.81 22.34 -36.27
N PHE A 282 -36.99 23.62 -36.58
CA PHE A 282 -37.18 24.69 -35.57
C PHE A 282 -38.58 25.32 -35.62
N THR A 283 -39.48 24.77 -36.43
CA THR A 283 -40.88 25.19 -36.49
C THR A 283 -41.77 24.25 -35.67
N SER A 284 -42.74 24.82 -34.95
CA SER A 284 -43.72 24.06 -34.16
C SER A 284 -44.91 23.55 -34.97
N ASN A 285 -45.02 23.92 -36.24
CA ASN A 285 -46.19 23.68 -37.07
C ASN A 285 -45.84 22.79 -38.27
N SER A 286 -45.27 21.61 -38.00
CA SER A 286 -44.90 20.62 -39.02
C SER A 286 -45.18 19.20 -38.55
N GLU A 287 -45.03 18.22 -39.43
CA GLU A 287 -45.09 16.80 -39.11
C GLU A 287 -43.99 16.39 -38.12
N PHE A 288 -42.90 17.15 -38.06
CA PHE A 288 -41.82 16.96 -37.11
C PHE A 288 -42.06 17.73 -35.80
N GLU A 289 -41.57 17.15 -34.70
CA GLU A 289 -41.47 17.85 -33.42
C GLU A 289 -40.53 19.05 -33.54
N PRO A 290 -40.93 20.23 -33.01
CA PRO A 290 -40.06 21.41 -32.95
C PRO A 290 -38.82 21.14 -32.13
N ASP A 291 -37.74 21.84 -32.50
CA ASP A 291 -36.44 21.83 -31.84
C ASP A 291 -35.79 20.45 -31.78
N LYS A 292 -36.05 19.61 -32.79
CA LYS A 292 -35.53 18.24 -32.88
C LYS A 292 -34.78 17.99 -34.18
N GLY A 293 -33.66 17.28 -34.06
CA GLY A 293 -32.88 16.77 -35.19
C GLY A 293 -33.33 15.38 -35.60
N TYR A 294 -33.44 15.14 -36.90
CA TYR A 294 -33.79 13.84 -37.49
C TYR A 294 -32.66 13.36 -38.40
N SER A 295 -32.31 12.09 -38.29
CA SER A 295 -31.47 11.41 -39.28
C SER A 295 -32.24 11.19 -40.59
N PRO A 296 -31.59 10.80 -41.71
CA PRO A 296 -32.30 10.42 -42.93
C PRO A 296 -33.40 9.38 -42.68
N PHE A 297 -33.13 8.36 -41.85
CA PHE A 297 -34.12 7.40 -41.40
C PHE A 297 -35.25 8.05 -40.63
N GLY A 298 -34.95 8.98 -39.72
CA GLY A 298 -35.95 9.72 -38.97
C GLY A 298 -36.91 10.49 -39.88
N VAL A 299 -36.36 11.13 -40.93
CA VAL A 299 -37.14 11.81 -41.98
C VAL A 299 -38.04 10.83 -42.72
N LEU A 300 -37.48 9.72 -43.22
CA LEU A 300 -38.24 8.67 -43.92
C LEU A 300 -39.35 8.09 -43.05
N CYS A 301 -39.01 7.72 -41.81
CA CYS A 301 -39.92 7.10 -40.86
C CYS A 301 -41.06 8.05 -40.51
N LYS A 302 -40.77 9.33 -40.27
CA LYS A 302 -41.79 10.31 -39.90
C LYS A 302 -42.73 10.62 -41.06
N LEU A 303 -42.18 10.87 -42.25
CA LEU A 303 -42.96 11.37 -43.40
C LEU A 303 -43.66 10.25 -44.19
N LYS A 304 -42.97 9.14 -44.50
CA LYS A 304 -43.58 8.05 -45.31
C LYS A 304 -44.34 7.03 -44.47
N PHE A 305 -43.97 6.86 -43.20
CA PHE A 305 -44.51 5.79 -42.34
C PHE A 305 -45.16 6.28 -41.05
N ASN A 306 -45.38 7.60 -40.90
CA ASN A 306 -46.02 8.21 -39.73
C ASN A 306 -45.40 7.79 -38.38
N GLY A 307 -44.07 7.64 -38.35
CA GLY A 307 -43.32 7.18 -37.17
C GLY A 307 -43.30 5.66 -36.96
N ASP A 308 -43.89 4.84 -37.84
CA ASP A 308 -43.82 3.39 -37.73
C ASP A 308 -42.43 2.86 -38.15
N LYS A 309 -41.58 2.69 -37.14
CA LYS A 309 -40.22 2.16 -37.31
C LYS A 309 -40.20 0.75 -37.90
N LYS A 310 -41.19 -0.12 -37.60
CA LYS A 310 -41.20 -1.50 -38.11
C LYS A 310 -41.54 -1.54 -39.59
N ALA A 311 -42.54 -0.77 -40.01
CA ALA A 311 -42.90 -0.62 -41.41
C ALA A 311 -41.74 -0.02 -42.21
N THR A 312 -41.06 0.99 -41.65
CA THR A 312 -39.91 1.65 -42.27
C THR A 312 -38.75 0.68 -42.50
N ILE A 313 -38.37 -0.11 -41.49
CA ILE A 313 -37.28 -1.11 -41.63
C ILE A 313 -37.63 -2.17 -42.68
N LYS A 314 -38.89 -2.63 -42.75
CA LYS A 314 -39.33 -3.58 -43.78
C LYS A 314 -39.19 -3.01 -45.18
N TRP A 315 -39.51 -1.72 -45.35
CA TRP A 315 -39.34 -1.02 -46.62
C TRP A 315 -37.85 -0.88 -47.00
N LEU A 316 -36.99 -0.53 -46.05
CA LEU A 316 -35.54 -0.42 -46.28
C LEU A 316 -34.94 -1.72 -46.82
N VAL A 317 -35.26 -2.85 -46.17
CA VAL A 317 -34.80 -4.17 -46.62
C VAL A 317 -35.31 -4.48 -48.03
N ALA A 318 -36.57 -4.18 -48.32
CA ALA A 318 -37.15 -4.42 -49.65
C ALA A 318 -36.53 -3.55 -50.76
N ASN A 319 -35.97 -2.38 -50.41
CA ASN A 319 -35.30 -1.46 -51.33
C ASN A 319 -33.77 -1.64 -51.33
N GLY A 320 -33.26 -2.75 -50.81
CA GLY A 320 -31.85 -3.12 -50.91
C GLY A 320 -30.93 -2.50 -49.85
N TYR A 321 -31.47 -1.86 -48.81
CA TYR A 321 -30.67 -1.33 -47.71
C TYR A 321 -30.37 -2.42 -46.67
N GLY A 322 -29.09 -2.55 -46.32
CA GLY A 322 -28.55 -3.51 -45.35
C GLY A 322 -27.86 -4.72 -46.01
N LYS A 323 -26.92 -5.32 -45.29
CA LYS A 323 -26.19 -6.53 -45.73
C LYS A 323 -26.30 -7.62 -44.68
N THR A 324 -26.58 -8.85 -45.09
CA THR A 324 -26.67 -9.99 -44.17
C THR A 324 -25.31 -10.67 -43.97
N TRP A 325 -25.14 -11.33 -42.82
CA TRP A 325 -23.97 -12.17 -42.58
C TRP A 325 -23.93 -13.35 -43.55
N THR A 326 -22.72 -13.73 -43.98
CA THR A 326 -22.52 -14.98 -44.73
C THR A 326 -22.74 -16.21 -43.83
N PRO A 327 -23.03 -17.40 -44.38
CA PRO A 327 -23.20 -18.62 -43.59
C PRO A 327 -21.98 -18.93 -42.67
N GLN A 328 -20.76 -18.74 -43.20
CA GLN A 328 -19.52 -18.96 -42.45
C GLN A 328 -19.33 -17.95 -41.30
N GLN A 329 -19.75 -16.69 -41.51
CA GLN A 329 -19.72 -15.67 -40.47
C GLN A 329 -20.76 -15.95 -39.38
N ASN A 330 -21.97 -16.39 -39.75
CA ASN A 330 -23.00 -16.78 -38.78
C ASN A 330 -22.53 -17.91 -37.86
N GLU A 331 -21.88 -18.95 -38.40
CA GLU A 331 -21.33 -20.04 -37.61
C GLU A 331 -20.28 -19.55 -36.58
N LYS A 332 -19.41 -18.62 -37.00
CA LYS A 332 -18.41 -18.01 -36.11
C LYS A 332 -19.03 -17.08 -35.06
N ILE A 333 -20.05 -16.30 -35.41
CA ILE A 333 -20.79 -15.45 -34.47
C ILE A 333 -21.54 -16.30 -33.43
N GLU A 334 -22.11 -17.44 -33.84
CA GLU A 334 -22.74 -18.38 -32.91
C GLU A 334 -21.71 -19.03 -31.98
N ALA A 335 -20.53 -19.42 -32.52
CA ALA A 335 -19.42 -19.91 -31.73
C ALA A 335 -18.90 -18.89 -30.70
N VAL A 336 -18.89 -17.59 -31.04
CA VAL A 336 -18.56 -16.51 -30.10
C VAL A 336 -19.49 -16.54 -28.89
N SER A 337 -20.80 -16.68 -29.09
CA SER A 337 -21.76 -16.82 -27.98
C SER A 337 -21.46 -18.01 -27.09
N ILE A 338 -21.11 -19.15 -27.70
CA ILE A 338 -20.83 -20.40 -26.99
C ILE A 338 -19.53 -20.26 -26.18
N GLU A 339 -18.49 -19.65 -26.73
CA GLU A 339 -17.20 -19.45 -26.05
C GLU A 339 -17.30 -18.39 -24.94
N LEU A 340 -18.11 -17.35 -25.13
CA LEU A 340 -18.45 -16.39 -24.08
C LEU A 340 -19.24 -17.06 -22.94
N ASP A 341 -20.20 -17.94 -23.27
CA ASP A 341 -20.96 -18.72 -22.29
C ASP A 341 -20.09 -19.76 -21.54
N LYS A 342 -18.98 -20.20 -22.15
CA LYS A 342 -17.93 -21.02 -21.51
C LYS A 342 -16.93 -20.18 -20.69
N GLY A 343 -17.09 -18.86 -20.62
CA GLY A 343 -16.30 -17.99 -19.76
C GLY A 343 -15.02 -17.44 -20.40
N ARG A 344 -14.88 -17.48 -21.73
CA ARG A 344 -13.77 -16.83 -22.45
C ARG A 344 -13.96 -15.31 -22.49
N MET A 345 -12.88 -14.53 -22.47
CA MET A 345 -12.97 -13.06 -22.53
C MET A 345 -13.43 -12.60 -23.91
N LEU A 346 -14.19 -11.50 -23.94
CA LEU A 346 -14.62 -10.90 -25.19
C LEU A 346 -13.42 -10.47 -26.03
N GLU A 347 -12.41 -9.86 -25.43
CA GLU A 347 -11.20 -9.42 -26.12
C GLU A 347 -10.45 -10.59 -26.78
N ASP A 348 -10.33 -11.73 -26.09
CA ASP A 348 -9.67 -12.93 -26.64
C ASP A 348 -10.46 -13.54 -27.80
N VAL A 349 -11.78 -13.59 -27.66
CA VAL A 349 -12.66 -14.11 -28.71
C VAL A 349 -12.66 -13.17 -29.93
N ILE A 350 -12.64 -11.86 -29.71
CA ILE A 350 -12.53 -10.85 -30.78
C ILE A 350 -11.16 -10.93 -31.47
N ASN A 351 -10.07 -11.15 -30.74
CA ASN A 351 -8.74 -11.35 -31.32
C ASN A 351 -8.68 -12.60 -32.21
N ASP A 352 -9.32 -13.71 -31.80
CA ASP A 352 -9.45 -14.89 -32.66
C ASP A 352 -10.25 -14.62 -33.94
N LEU A 353 -11.28 -13.77 -33.86
CA LEU A 353 -12.04 -13.35 -35.04
C LEU A 353 -11.19 -12.47 -35.96
N LEU A 354 -10.38 -11.56 -35.41
CA LEU A 354 -9.41 -10.75 -36.15
C LEU A 354 -8.41 -11.66 -36.88
N ASP A 355 -7.86 -12.66 -36.19
CA ASP A 355 -6.88 -13.59 -36.73
C ASP A 355 -7.46 -14.52 -37.80
N SER A 356 -8.77 -14.79 -37.75
CA SER A 356 -9.45 -15.64 -38.74
C SER A 356 -9.45 -15.06 -40.15
N LYS A 357 -9.31 -13.74 -40.30
CA LYS A 357 -9.46 -12.99 -41.57
C LYS A 357 -10.80 -13.22 -42.29
N ILE A 358 -11.82 -13.73 -41.60
CA ILE A 358 -13.18 -13.96 -42.13
C ILE A 358 -14.04 -12.69 -42.07
N PHE A 359 -13.69 -11.76 -41.19
CA PHE A 359 -14.44 -10.52 -40.93
C PHE A 359 -13.58 -9.30 -41.30
N THR A 360 -14.22 -8.24 -41.79
CA THR A 360 -13.58 -6.91 -41.91
C THR A 360 -13.52 -6.21 -40.55
N GLN A 361 -12.70 -5.16 -40.42
CA GLN A 361 -12.59 -4.40 -39.18
C GLN A 361 -13.95 -3.85 -38.71
N ASP A 362 -14.76 -3.31 -39.62
CA ASP A 362 -16.10 -2.78 -39.32
C ASP A 362 -17.08 -3.90 -38.89
N GLN A 363 -16.97 -5.07 -39.51
CA GLN A 363 -17.76 -6.24 -39.12
C GLN A 363 -17.38 -6.76 -37.73
N ILE A 364 -16.11 -6.65 -37.34
CA ILE A 364 -15.65 -7.05 -36.01
C ILE A 364 -16.16 -6.10 -34.94
N GLU A 365 -16.11 -4.79 -35.18
CA GLU A 365 -16.69 -3.82 -34.24
C GLU A 365 -18.20 -4.04 -34.10
N ARG A 366 -18.88 -4.40 -35.19
CA ARG A 366 -20.30 -4.78 -35.16
C ARG A 366 -20.57 -6.04 -34.33
N VAL A 367 -19.75 -7.09 -34.47
CA VAL A 367 -19.86 -8.30 -33.63
C VAL A 367 -19.63 -7.97 -32.16
N LYS A 368 -18.66 -7.09 -31.86
CA LYS A 368 -18.36 -6.60 -30.51
C LYS A 368 -19.51 -5.82 -29.89
N GLU A 369 -20.17 -4.93 -30.64
CA GLU A 369 -21.40 -4.27 -30.21
C GLU A 369 -22.52 -5.27 -29.90
N MET A 370 -22.75 -6.24 -30.80
CA MET A 370 -23.80 -7.26 -30.66
C MET A 370 -23.58 -8.21 -29.47
N THR A 371 -22.33 -8.40 -29.05
CA THR A 371 -21.94 -9.34 -27.98
C THR A 371 -21.66 -8.65 -26.65
N GLY A 372 -21.25 -7.38 -26.65
CA GLY A 372 -21.02 -6.55 -25.47
C GLY A 372 -22.26 -6.37 -24.58
N ASP A 373 -23.42 -6.10 -25.19
CA ASP A 373 -24.70 -5.96 -24.47
C ASP A 373 -25.15 -7.26 -23.78
N ARG A 374 -24.77 -8.43 -24.32
CA ARG A 374 -25.10 -9.73 -23.73
C ARG A 374 -24.12 -10.16 -22.63
N HIS A 375 -22.85 -9.74 -22.69
CA HIS A 375 -21.85 -10.11 -21.69
C HIS A 375 -22.09 -9.37 -20.35
N TYR A 376 -22.51 -8.10 -20.40
CA TYR A 376 -22.81 -7.30 -19.21
C TYR A 376 -23.98 -7.86 -18.38
N VAL A 377 -25.01 -8.38 -19.06
CA VAL A 377 -26.24 -8.94 -18.44
C VAL A 377 -26.04 -10.38 -17.93
N LYS A 378 -25.05 -11.13 -18.43
CA LYS A 378 -24.76 -12.52 -18.02
C LYS A 378 -23.79 -12.66 -16.86
N THR A 379 -23.09 -11.61 -16.45
CA THR A 379 -22.69 -11.45 -15.04
C THR A 379 -23.97 -11.31 -14.22
N GLN A 380 -24.62 -12.43 -13.90
CA GLN A 380 -25.76 -12.44 -13.00
C GLN A 380 -25.27 -11.90 -11.65
N LEU A 381 -25.43 -10.60 -11.42
CA LEU A 381 -25.11 -9.99 -10.14
C LEU A 381 -25.90 -10.79 -9.11
N TYR A 382 -25.16 -11.45 -8.22
CA TYR A 382 -25.71 -12.28 -7.17
C TYR A 382 -26.43 -11.45 -6.10
N PHE A 383 -26.61 -10.15 -6.33
CA PHE A 383 -27.21 -9.20 -5.43
C PHE A 383 -28.24 -8.33 -6.15
N SER A 384 -29.18 -7.78 -5.39
CA SER A 384 -30.20 -6.85 -5.86
C SER A 384 -30.29 -5.64 -4.93
N LEU A 385 -30.64 -4.49 -5.49
CA LEU A 385 -30.88 -3.27 -4.75
C LEU A 385 -32.32 -3.25 -4.23
N VAL A 386 -32.49 -3.01 -2.93
CA VAL A 386 -33.80 -2.94 -2.28
C VAL A 386 -33.90 -1.63 -1.50
N ARG A 387 -34.95 -0.86 -1.75
CA ARG A 387 -35.31 0.30 -0.93
C ARG A 387 -36.26 -0.14 0.17
N ASN A 388 -35.93 0.20 1.41
CA ASN A 388 -36.89 0.02 2.51
C ASN A 388 -37.98 1.11 2.44
N ALA A 389 -39.05 0.93 3.23
CA ALA A 389 -40.21 1.84 3.25
C ALA A 389 -39.88 3.30 3.62
N LYS A 390 -38.68 3.58 4.16
CA LYS A 390 -38.19 4.92 4.49
C LYS A 390 -37.30 5.52 3.40
N GLY A 391 -37.17 4.84 2.25
CA GLY A 391 -36.34 5.27 1.13
C GLY A 391 -34.84 4.96 1.29
N ALA A 392 -34.42 4.31 2.38
CA ALA A 392 -33.02 3.92 2.55
C ALA A 392 -32.72 2.68 1.68
N MET A 393 -31.57 2.72 1.01
CA MET A 393 -31.15 1.66 0.10
C MET A 393 -30.36 0.59 0.84
N SER A 394 -30.54 -0.66 0.42
CA SER A 394 -29.85 -1.83 0.96
C SER A 394 -29.55 -2.81 -0.17
N VAL A 395 -28.53 -3.64 0.03
CA VAL A 395 -28.15 -4.68 -0.92
C VAL A 395 -28.64 -6.03 -0.38
N GLN A 396 -29.37 -6.77 -1.21
CA GLN A 396 -29.82 -8.12 -0.89
C GLN A 396 -29.01 -9.14 -1.70
N ILE A 397 -28.28 -10.01 -1.01
CA ILE A 397 -27.44 -11.03 -1.64
C ILE A 397 -28.23 -12.35 -1.78
N SER A 398 -28.36 -12.84 -3.01
CA SER A 398 -28.77 -14.21 -3.32
C SER A 398 -27.58 -15.16 -3.17
N ILE A 399 -27.56 -15.90 -2.08
CA ILE A 399 -26.48 -16.86 -1.76
C ILE A 399 -26.33 -17.93 -2.85
N HIS A 400 -27.43 -18.38 -3.45
CA HIS A 400 -27.38 -19.36 -4.53
C HIS A 400 -26.71 -18.79 -5.79
N ARG A 401 -27.03 -17.54 -6.17
CA ARG A 401 -26.35 -16.89 -7.30
C ARG A 401 -24.91 -16.51 -6.98
N LEU A 402 -24.61 -16.15 -5.74
CA LEU A 402 -23.25 -15.86 -5.29
C LEU A 402 -22.39 -17.12 -5.40
N ARG A 403 -22.95 -18.26 -5.01
CA ARG A 403 -22.35 -19.57 -5.20
C ARG A 403 -22.07 -19.84 -6.68
N GLU A 404 -23.06 -19.73 -7.56
CA GLU A 404 -22.87 -19.94 -9.01
C GLU A 404 -21.83 -18.97 -9.61
N PHE A 405 -21.87 -17.70 -9.21
CA PHE A 405 -20.89 -16.69 -9.60
C PHE A 405 -19.48 -17.08 -9.16
N LEU A 406 -19.29 -17.41 -7.87
CA LEU A 406 -18.00 -17.82 -7.33
C LEU A 406 -17.50 -19.09 -8.01
N MET A 407 -18.38 -20.02 -8.40
CA MET A 407 -18.05 -21.27 -9.10
C MET A 407 -17.71 -21.08 -10.59
N THR A 408 -18.31 -20.07 -11.22
CA THR A 408 -18.10 -19.74 -12.65
C THR A 408 -16.89 -18.84 -12.84
N ILE A 409 -16.64 -17.91 -11.92
CA ILE A 409 -15.41 -17.10 -11.85
C ILE A 409 -14.28 -17.87 -11.14
N HIS A 410 -14.59 -18.95 -10.42
CA HIS A 410 -13.64 -19.82 -9.73
C HIS A 410 -12.40 -20.16 -10.55
N PRO A 411 -12.45 -20.49 -11.86
CA PRO A 411 -11.24 -20.80 -12.63
C PRO A 411 -10.30 -19.60 -12.81
N ARG A 412 -10.80 -18.35 -12.76
CA ARG A 412 -9.99 -17.12 -12.79
C ARG A 412 -9.49 -16.72 -11.41
N ILE A 413 -10.34 -16.91 -10.39
CA ILE A 413 -9.94 -16.88 -8.98
C ILE A 413 -8.79 -17.86 -8.82
N ASN A 414 -8.92 -19.15 -9.15
CA ASN A 414 -7.86 -20.16 -9.03
C ASN A 414 -6.55 -19.83 -9.79
N LYS A 415 -6.55 -18.91 -10.78
CA LYS A 415 -5.32 -18.40 -11.42
C LYS A 415 -4.60 -17.31 -10.61
N LEU A 416 -5.31 -16.57 -9.76
CA LEU A 416 -4.80 -15.45 -8.94
C LEU A 416 -4.90 -15.70 -7.44
N TRP A 417 -5.86 -16.49 -6.99
CA TRP A 417 -6.31 -16.74 -5.63
C TRP A 417 -6.90 -18.15 -5.52
N ARG A 418 -6.36 -19.03 -4.68
CA ARG A 418 -6.97 -20.36 -4.41
C ARG A 418 -7.28 -20.53 -2.94
N ILE A 419 -8.24 -21.41 -2.67
CA ILE A 419 -8.57 -21.84 -1.32
C ILE A 419 -8.14 -23.30 -1.18
N ALA A 420 -7.19 -23.53 -0.29
CA ALA A 420 -6.67 -24.85 0.02
C ALA A 420 -7.07 -25.27 1.43
N ARG A 421 -7.09 -26.58 1.65
CA ARG A 421 -7.28 -27.14 2.99
C ARG A 421 -6.06 -27.95 3.37
N THR A 422 -5.48 -27.63 4.52
CA THR A 422 -4.30 -28.35 5.02
C THR A 422 -4.68 -29.75 5.51
N PHE A 423 -3.66 -30.59 5.74
CA PHE A 423 -3.86 -31.90 6.36
C PHE A 423 -4.55 -31.84 7.72
N GLU A 424 -4.35 -30.75 8.45
CA GLU A 424 -4.90 -30.44 9.77
C GLU A 424 -6.28 -29.77 9.71
N ASN A 425 -6.96 -29.80 8.57
CA ASN A 425 -8.29 -29.20 8.38
C ASN A 425 -8.34 -27.67 8.54
N ARG A 426 -7.22 -26.97 8.40
CA ARG A 426 -7.17 -25.50 8.36
C ARG A 426 -7.39 -25.02 6.92
N TYR A 427 -8.16 -23.96 6.73
CA TYR A 427 -8.34 -23.33 5.41
C TYR A 427 -7.27 -22.27 5.17
N LEU A 428 -6.72 -22.25 3.97
CA LEU A 428 -5.72 -21.30 3.51
C LEU A 428 -6.28 -20.53 2.32
N LEU A 429 -6.12 -19.22 2.34
CA LEU A 429 -6.25 -18.36 1.17
C LEU A 429 -4.86 -18.13 0.59
N ILE A 430 -4.70 -18.36 -0.70
CA ILE A 430 -3.41 -18.33 -1.37
C ILE A 430 -3.52 -17.38 -2.55
N ASP A 431 -2.77 -16.29 -2.56
CA ASP A 431 -2.57 -15.46 -3.74
C ASP A 431 -1.53 -16.13 -4.64
N GLU A 432 -1.92 -16.59 -5.83
CA GLU A 432 -1.04 -17.25 -6.78
C GLU A 432 -0.11 -16.28 -7.53
N LYS A 433 -0.47 -14.99 -7.60
CA LYS A 433 0.36 -13.96 -8.23
C LYS A 433 1.50 -13.53 -7.30
N THR A 434 1.20 -13.30 -6.03
CA THR A 434 2.20 -12.87 -5.03
C THR A 434 2.77 -14.03 -4.22
N LYS A 435 2.21 -15.24 -4.37
CA LYS A 435 2.55 -16.42 -3.56
C LYS A 435 2.37 -16.20 -2.05
N ILE A 436 1.53 -15.24 -1.65
CA ILE A 436 1.21 -14.98 -0.25
C ILE A 436 0.10 -15.92 0.22
N VAL A 437 0.26 -16.48 1.42
CA VAL A 437 -0.69 -17.41 2.02
C VAL A 437 -1.18 -16.85 3.35
N GLN A 438 -2.49 -16.78 3.50
CA GLN A 438 -3.17 -16.36 4.72
C GLN A 438 -4.00 -17.52 5.29
N SER A 439 -3.84 -17.80 6.58
CA SER A 439 -4.71 -18.73 7.29
C SER A 439 -6.10 -18.13 7.51
N ILE A 440 -7.15 -18.92 7.31
CA ILE A 440 -8.53 -18.54 7.61
C ILE A 440 -8.88 -19.20 8.95
N GLU A 441 -8.74 -18.47 10.05
CA GLU A 441 -8.98 -19.00 11.39
C GLU A 441 -10.47 -19.02 11.73
N ASN A 442 -11.23 -17.99 11.31
CA ASN A 442 -12.68 -17.94 11.45
C ASN A 442 -13.38 -17.76 10.09
N TYR A 443 -14.55 -18.38 9.94
CA TYR A 443 -15.37 -18.22 8.72
C TYR A 443 -15.85 -16.78 8.48
N SER A 444 -15.73 -15.89 9.47
CA SER A 444 -15.90 -14.44 9.31
C SER A 444 -14.87 -13.81 8.38
N ASP A 445 -13.68 -14.43 8.25
CA ASP A 445 -12.47 -13.82 7.69
C ASP A 445 -12.40 -13.90 6.16
N ILE A 446 -13.45 -14.41 5.51
CA ILE A 446 -13.59 -14.39 4.04
C ILE A 446 -14.14 -13.06 3.53
N ALA A 447 -14.65 -12.19 4.39
CA ALA A 447 -15.18 -10.90 3.96
C ALA A 447 -14.12 -10.02 3.26
N PRO A 448 -12.87 -9.91 3.76
CA PRO A 448 -11.78 -9.27 3.03
C PRO A 448 -11.49 -9.89 1.66
N LEU A 449 -11.57 -11.22 1.54
CA LEU A 449 -11.42 -11.91 0.24
C LEU A 449 -12.54 -11.51 -0.72
N LEU A 450 -13.78 -11.55 -0.25
CA LEU A 450 -14.94 -11.16 -1.05
C LEU A 450 -14.91 -9.66 -1.37
N ALA A 451 -14.39 -8.82 -0.48
CA ALA A 451 -14.20 -7.40 -0.69
C ALA A 451 -13.15 -7.11 -1.76
N ASN A 452 -12.02 -7.83 -1.76
CA ASN A 452 -11.02 -7.73 -2.82
C ASN A 452 -11.58 -8.18 -4.17
N LEU A 453 -12.38 -9.26 -4.20
CA LEU A 453 -13.07 -9.67 -5.42
C LEU A 453 -14.05 -8.62 -5.92
N ILE A 454 -14.73 -7.93 -4.99
CA ILE A 454 -15.59 -6.79 -5.34
C ILE A 454 -14.74 -5.67 -5.93
N ASP A 455 -13.63 -5.30 -5.32
CA ASP A 455 -12.76 -4.21 -5.81
C ASP A 455 -12.16 -4.51 -7.19
N ASP A 456 -11.65 -5.72 -7.39
CA ASP A 456 -10.95 -6.09 -8.62
C ASP A 456 -11.90 -6.36 -9.80
N PHE A 457 -13.11 -6.88 -9.54
CA PHE A 457 -13.99 -7.39 -10.60
C PHE A 457 -15.38 -6.76 -10.67
N ILE A 458 -15.86 -6.13 -9.60
CA ILE A 458 -17.26 -5.66 -9.51
C ILE A 458 -17.34 -4.13 -9.40
N SER A 459 -16.51 -3.49 -8.59
CA SER A 459 -16.47 -2.03 -8.40
C SER A 459 -16.27 -1.27 -9.72
N PRO A 460 -15.37 -1.68 -10.64
CA PRO A 460 -15.23 -1.02 -11.94
C PRO A 460 -16.51 -1.04 -12.78
N VAL A 461 -17.40 -1.99 -12.52
CA VAL A 461 -18.65 -2.22 -13.24
C VAL A 461 -19.81 -1.46 -12.59
N ILE A 462 -19.87 -1.41 -11.26
CA ILE A 462 -21.05 -0.89 -10.55
C ILE A 462 -20.90 0.55 -10.05
N ASP A 463 -19.69 1.07 -9.84
CA ASP A 463 -19.47 2.40 -9.26
C ASP A 463 -19.22 3.52 -10.31
N GLU A 464 -19.58 3.30 -11.58
CA GLU A 464 -19.36 4.25 -12.69
C GLU A 464 -19.96 5.66 -12.43
N ASP A 465 -21.03 5.74 -11.65
CA ASP A 465 -21.80 6.96 -11.36
C ASP A 465 -21.38 7.72 -10.07
N GLY A 466 -20.28 7.32 -9.41
CA GLY A 466 -19.85 7.96 -8.14
C GLY A 466 -20.68 7.57 -6.91
N SER A 467 -21.43 6.50 -7.04
CA SER A 467 -22.12 5.76 -5.98
C SER A 467 -21.18 4.85 -5.19
N THR A 468 -21.45 4.62 -3.91
CA THR A 468 -20.69 3.72 -3.02
C THR A 468 -21.29 2.30 -3.00
N TRP A 469 -21.59 1.73 -4.18
CA TRP A 469 -22.28 0.43 -4.23
C TRP A 469 -21.37 -0.72 -3.84
N SER A 470 -20.11 -0.67 -4.26
CA SER A 470 -19.11 -1.62 -3.78
C SER A 470 -19.00 -1.61 -2.25
N GLU A 471 -19.07 -0.45 -1.60
CA GLU A 471 -19.05 -0.34 -0.13
C GLU A 471 -20.28 -1.00 0.50
N LEU A 472 -21.49 -0.69 0.03
CA LEU A 472 -22.73 -1.32 0.53
C LEU A 472 -22.76 -2.84 0.29
N LEU A 473 -22.16 -3.29 -0.82
CA LEU A 473 -22.03 -4.71 -1.14
C LEU A 473 -21.02 -5.41 -0.21
N LYS A 474 -19.89 -4.76 0.11
CA LYS A 474 -18.91 -5.24 1.09
C LYS A 474 -19.52 -5.36 2.49
N GLU A 475 -20.21 -4.32 2.96
CA GLU A 475 -20.93 -4.34 4.25
C GLU A 475 -21.96 -5.49 4.29
N SER A 476 -22.68 -5.69 3.19
CA SER A 476 -23.66 -6.78 3.09
C SER A 476 -23.00 -8.16 3.07
N MET A 477 -21.83 -8.32 2.45
CA MET A 477 -21.03 -9.55 2.49
C MET A 477 -20.49 -9.86 3.89
N GLU A 478 -20.05 -8.83 4.61
CA GLU A 478 -19.65 -8.94 6.02
C GLU A 478 -20.80 -9.48 6.88
N SER A 479 -22.03 -9.02 6.61
CA SER A 479 -23.23 -9.42 7.34
C SER A 479 -23.72 -10.87 7.08
N ILE A 480 -23.15 -11.59 6.10
CA ILE A 480 -23.55 -12.98 5.83
C ILE A 480 -23.25 -13.87 7.04
N ALA A 481 -24.22 -14.69 7.45
CA ALA A 481 -24.09 -15.59 8.59
C ALA A 481 -22.89 -16.56 8.44
N PRO A 482 -22.08 -16.79 9.50
CA PRO A 482 -20.86 -17.61 9.44
C PRO A 482 -21.06 -19.02 8.86
N GLY A 483 -22.19 -19.67 9.16
CA GLY A 483 -22.51 -21.00 8.62
C GLY A 483 -22.64 -21.03 7.09
N LYS A 484 -23.13 -19.94 6.48
CA LYS A 484 -23.22 -19.81 5.01
C LYS A 484 -21.86 -19.51 4.39
N LYS A 485 -21.04 -18.69 5.05
CA LYS A 485 -19.64 -18.43 4.65
C LYS A 485 -18.82 -19.72 4.65
N LYS A 486 -18.99 -20.58 5.65
CA LYS A 486 -18.39 -21.92 5.72
C LYS A 486 -18.76 -22.81 4.54
N SER A 487 -20.06 -22.90 4.21
CA SER A 487 -20.53 -23.71 3.09
C SER A 487 -19.93 -23.26 1.75
N LEU A 488 -19.75 -21.95 1.55
CA LEU A 488 -19.11 -21.41 0.34
C LEU A 488 -17.64 -21.82 0.23
N LEU A 489 -16.88 -21.76 1.34
CA LEU A 489 -15.47 -22.20 1.38
C LEU A 489 -15.31 -23.69 1.05
N GLU A 490 -16.16 -24.53 1.65
CA GLU A 490 -16.14 -25.99 1.44
C GLU A 490 -16.35 -26.35 -0.04
N GLU A 491 -17.19 -25.60 -0.75
CA GLU A 491 -17.47 -25.83 -2.16
C GLU A 491 -16.40 -25.25 -3.10
N MET A 492 -15.76 -24.14 -2.73
CA MET A 492 -14.64 -23.55 -3.48
C MET A 492 -13.36 -24.40 -3.39
N GLN A 493 -13.29 -25.34 -2.45
CA GLN A 493 -12.17 -26.27 -2.26
C GLN A 493 -12.24 -27.45 -3.27
N LYS A 494 -12.15 -27.17 -4.58
CA LYS A 494 -12.26 -28.19 -5.65
C LYS A 494 -11.09 -29.17 -5.72
N GLU A 495 -9.97 -28.87 -5.09
CA GLU A 495 -8.75 -29.68 -5.13
C GLU A 495 -8.43 -30.24 -3.73
N GLY A 496 -7.76 -31.38 -3.69
CA GLY A 496 -7.51 -32.17 -2.47
C GLY A 496 -6.71 -31.43 -1.40
N LYS A 497 -6.22 -32.18 -0.40
CA LYS A 497 -5.29 -31.61 0.58
C LYS A 497 -4.01 -31.18 -0.12
N ASP A 498 -3.76 -29.88 -0.19
CA ASP A 498 -2.58 -29.33 -0.86
C ASP A 498 -1.38 -29.28 0.10
N TYR A 499 -0.23 -29.74 -0.41
CA TYR A 499 1.06 -29.52 0.21
C TYR A 499 1.69 -28.26 -0.39
N LEU A 500 1.73 -27.17 0.38
CA LEU A 500 2.41 -25.95 -0.02
C LEU A 500 3.88 -25.99 0.36
N LYS A 501 4.74 -25.69 -0.61
CA LYS A 501 6.16 -25.47 -0.37
C LYS A 501 6.38 -24.00 0.01
N TYR A 502 6.58 -23.73 1.29
CA TYR A 502 6.89 -22.37 1.75
C TYR A 502 8.32 -21.96 1.41
N LEU A 503 8.52 -20.66 1.15
CA LEU A 503 9.82 -20.04 0.97
C LEU A 503 10.59 -20.13 2.30
N LYS A 504 11.66 -20.90 2.28
CA LYS A 504 12.55 -21.11 3.42
C LYS A 504 13.95 -20.61 3.07
N ASP A 505 14.68 -20.22 4.11
CA ASP A 505 16.11 -19.97 3.98
C ASP A 505 16.83 -21.29 3.67
N ASP A 506 17.88 -21.20 2.87
CA ASP A 506 18.74 -22.33 2.55
C ASP A 506 20.18 -22.08 3.03
N LYS A 507 21.09 -22.98 2.70
CA LYS A 507 22.50 -22.92 3.09
C LYS A 507 23.22 -21.66 2.58
N TYR A 508 22.73 -21.04 1.51
CA TYR A 508 23.38 -19.95 0.77
C TYR A 508 22.58 -18.65 0.77
N ASN A 509 21.27 -18.72 0.99
CA ASN A 509 20.34 -17.60 0.90
C ASN A 509 19.47 -17.48 2.16
N SER A 510 19.26 -16.23 2.58
CA SER A 510 18.25 -15.85 3.56
C SER A 510 17.21 -14.96 2.89
N TYR A 511 15.94 -15.16 3.24
CA TYR A 511 14.82 -14.40 2.68
C TYR A 511 14.06 -13.67 3.79
N THR A 512 13.76 -12.39 3.56
CA THR A 512 12.91 -11.59 4.46
C THR A 512 11.89 -10.82 3.64
N ALA A 513 10.61 -11.01 3.94
CA ALA A 513 9.51 -10.42 3.20
C ALA A 513 9.11 -9.07 3.83
N PHE A 514 9.15 -8.00 3.06
CA PHE A 514 8.65 -6.66 3.42
C PHE A 514 7.34 -6.36 2.71
N ALA A 515 6.60 -5.34 3.13
CA ALA A 515 5.29 -5.00 2.56
C ALA A 515 5.29 -4.81 1.03
N THR A 516 6.45 -4.45 0.44
CA THR A 516 6.59 -4.18 -0.99
C THR A 516 7.32 -5.27 -1.77
N LYS A 517 8.38 -5.85 -1.20
CA LYS A 517 9.30 -6.77 -1.88
C LYS A 517 9.90 -7.78 -0.90
N ILE A 518 10.50 -8.83 -1.44
CA ILE A 518 11.30 -9.79 -0.69
C ILE A 518 12.77 -9.38 -0.79
N LEU A 519 13.47 -9.36 0.34
CA LEU A 519 14.92 -9.21 0.37
C LEU A 519 15.56 -10.59 0.40
N LYS A 520 16.47 -10.85 -0.54
CA LYS A 520 17.30 -12.05 -0.59
C LYS A 520 18.74 -11.68 -0.23
N VAL A 521 19.27 -12.29 0.83
CA VAL A 521 20.63 -12.04 1.36
C VAL A 521 21.50 -13.27 1.13
N ASN A 522 22.74 -13.08 0.66
CA ASN A 522 23.73 -14.12 0.45
C ASN A 522 25.16 -13.58 0.74
N LYS A 523 26.21 -14.36 0.44
CA LYS A 523 27.61 -13.97 0.68
C LYS A 523 28.05 -12.67 -0.02
N SER A 524 27.39 -12.30 -1.11
CA SER A 524 27.72 -11.11 -1.90
C SER A 524 27.03 -9.85 -1.36
N GLY A 525 26.01 -10.00 -0.51
CA GLY A 525 25.17 -8.90 -0.01
C GLY A 525 23.70 -9.26 -0.14
N TYR A 526 22.84 -8.26 -0.34
CA TYR A 526 21.41 -8.47 -0.52
C TYR A 526 20.85 -7.80 -1.78
N GLU A 527 19.78 -8.38 -2.32
CA GLU A 527 19.05 -7.92 -3.50
C GLU A 527 17.53 -7.98 -3.24
N PHE A 528 16.76 -7.12 -3.93
CA PHE A 528 15.30 -7.15 -3.87
C PHE A 528 14.74 -8.07 -4.96
N VAL A 529 13.76 -8.89 -4.58
CA VAL A 529 13.04 -9.84 -5.44
C VAL A 529 11.54 -9.55 -5.32
N ASP A 530 10.82 -9.60 -6.43
CA ASP A 530 9.37 -9.42 -6.40
C ASP A 530 8.68 -10.72 -5.93
N TYR A 531 7.53 -10.57 -5.26
CA TYR A 531 6.84 -11.67 -4.58
C TYR A 531 6.52 -12.88 -5.47
N GLY A 532 6.18 -12.63 -6.74
CA GLY A 532 5.84 -13.67 -7.72
C GLY A 532 7.03 -14.38 -8.35
N ASP A 533 8.25 -13.88 -8.20
CA ASP A 533 9.45 -14.36 -8.92
C ASP A 533 10.20 -15.48 -8.18
N GLN A 534 9.76 -15.87 -6.97
CA GLN A 534 10.43 -16.88 -6.15
C GLN A 534 9.68 -18.22 -6.07
N ASP A 535 10.46 -19.29 -5.91
CA ASP A 535 10.00 -20.68 -5.85
C ASP A 535 9.53 -21.07 -4.43
N GLY A 536 8.44 -20.46 -3.96
CA GLY A 536 7.88 -20.77 -2.65
C GLY A 536 6.66 -19.92 -2.29
N TYR A 537 5.97 -20.29 -1.23
CA TYR A 537 4.87 -19.50 -0.66
C TYR A 537 5.31 -18.78 0.62
N ILE A 538 4.73 -17.62 0.93
CA ILE A 538 5.07 -16.83 2.12
C ILE A 538 3.83 -16.69 3.00
N HIS A 539 3.94 -17.03 4.27
CA HIS A 539 2.88 -16.73 5.23
C HIS A 539 2.73 -15.22 5.39
N LYS A 540 1.50 -14.71 5.29
CA LYS A 540 1.18 -13.28 5.48
C LYS A 540 1.70 -12.74 6.81
N ASP A 541 1.60 -13.53 7.88
CA ASP A 541 2.09 -13.16 9.22
C ASP A 541 3.61 -13.08 9.32
N SER A 542 4.35 -13.55 8.31
CA SER A 542 5.81 -13.41 8.21
C SER A 542 6.26 -12.19 7.41
N ILE A 543 5.31 -11.43 6.84
CA ILE A 543 5.61 -10.22 6.09
C ILE A 543 5.75 -9.06 7.08
N LEU A 544 6.89 -8.38 7.03
CA LEU A 544 7.11 -7.17 7.79
C LEU A 544 6.28 -6.04 7.17
N ASP A 545 5.31 -5.50 7.91
CA ASP A 545 4.49 -4.35 7.51
C ASP A 545 5.28 -3.03 7.58
N ARG A 546 6.40 -2.99 6.85
CA ARG A 546 7.29 -1.85 6.67
C ARG A 546 7.84 -1.90 5.25
N LYS A 547 8.21 -0.73 4.75
CA LYS A 547 9.04 -0.62 3.55
C LYS A 547 10.50 -0.72 3.97
N PHE A 548 11.34 -1.26 3.08
CA PHE A 548 12.78 -1.21 3.23
C PHE A 548 13.37 -0.63 1.95
N GLU A 549 14.07 0.49 2.09
CA GLU A 549 14.84 1.11 1.03
C GLU A 549 16.30 1.09 1.45
N LYS A 550 17.19 0.72 0.52
CA LYS A 550 18.62 0.61 0.80
C LYS A 550 19.16 1.99 1.24
N PRO A 551 19.76 2.11 2.44
CA PRO A 551 20.39 3.36 2.86
C PRO A 551 21.55 3.76 1.95
N GLU A 552 21.98 5.01 2.06
CA GLU A 552 23.24 5.48 1.47
C GLU A 552 24.41 4.60 1.93
N PRO A 553 25.40 4.31 1.06
CA PRO A 553 26.59 3.55 1.42
C PRO A 553 27.26 4.11 2.68
N PHE A 554 27.72 3.21 3.55
CA PHE A 554 28.42 3.55 4.80
C PHE A 554 27.58 4.28 5.86
N SER A 555 26.26 4.37 5.67
CA SER A 555 25.33 4.88 6.67
C SER A 555 25.30 3.98 7.93
N ILE A 556 25.34 4.60 9.12
CA ILE A 556 25.38 3.89 10.41
C ILE A 556 24.17 4.28 11.25
N GLY A 557 23.41 3.28 11.70
CA GLY A 557 22.22 3.48 12.55
C GLY A 557 22.53 3.41 14.04
N ASP A 558 21.66 4.01 14.85
CA ASP A 558 21.78 4.00 16.31
C ASP A 558 21.80 2.58 16.88
N PHE A 559 21.05 1.65 16.29
CA PHE A 559 21.06 0.25 16.73
C PHE A 559 22.41 -0.44 16.50
N GLN A 560 23.12 -0.09 15.42
CA GLN A 560 24.47 -0.62 15.17
C GLN A 560 25.47 -0.08 16.21
N LYS A 561 25.38 1.22 16.54
CA LYS A 561 26.20 1.82 17.62
C LYS A 561 25.88 1.20 18.98
N PHE A 562 24.60 1.01 19.30
CA PHE A 562 24.17 0.27 20.48
C PHE A 562 24.74 -1.15 20.51
N PHE A 563 24.70 -1.87 19.38
CA PHE A 563 25.27 -3.21 19.27
C PHE A 563 26.79 -3.20 19.52
N TYR A 564 27.50 -2.17 19.05
CA TYR A 564 28.93 -1.99 19.36
C TYR A 564 29.16 -1.85 20.88
N ARG A 565 28.31 -1.11 21.59
CA ARG A 565 28.36 -1.02 23.07
C ARG A 565 28.20 -2.37 23.74
N LEU A 566 27.24 -3.19 23.28
CA LEU A 566 27.03 -4.54 23.82
C LEU A 566 28.25 -5.44 23.63
N CYS A 567 29.03 -5.22 22.57
CA CYS A 567 30.25 -5.95 22.30
C CYS A 567 31.46 -5.41 23.09
N GLY A 568 31.32 -4.26 23.75
CA GLY A 568 32.38 -3.56 24.48
C GLY A 568 33.23 -2.63 23.61
N LEU A 569 32.75 -2.25 22.43
CA LEU A 569 33.36 -1.20 21.60
C LEU A 569 32.84 0.17 22.03
N GLY A 570 33.77 1.10 22.29
CA GLY A 570 33.44 2.48 22.69
C GLY A 570 32.94 3.35 21.53
N THR A 571 32.66 4.62 21.83
CA THR A 571 32.13 5.63 20.89
C THR A 571 33.07 5.95 19.71
N ALA A 572 34.36 5.62 19.82
CA ALA A 572 35.34 5.78 18.73
C ALA A 572 34.97 5.01 17.45
N PHE A 573 34.09 4.01 17.55
CA PHE A 573 33.62 3.21 16.41
C PHE A 573 32.30 3.69 15.80
N ASP A 574 31.72 4.80 16.29
CA ASP A 574 30.39 5.27 15.86
C ASP A 574 30.33 5.72 14.40
N GLU A 575 31.49 6.03 13.82
CA GLU A 575 31.66 6.44 12.44
C GLU A 575 32.23 5.32 11.56
N ILE A 576 32.42 4.11 12.10
CA ILE A 576 33.00 2.97 11.38
C ILE A 576 31.92 1.92 11.05
N PRO A 577 31.53 1.76 9.78
CA PRO A 577 30.53 0.78 9.36
C PRO A 577 31.00 -0.65 9.64
N LEU A 578 30.07 -1.55 9.94
CA LEU A 578 30.39 -2.95 10.27
C LEU A 578 31.20 -3.64 9.16
N LEU A 579 30.88 -3.35 7.90
CA LEU A 579 31.59 -3.94 6.77
C LEU A 579 33.05 -3.47 6.68
N GLN A 580 33.35 -2.25 7.14
CA GLN A 580 34.72 -1.75 7.25
C GLN A 580 35.47 -2.43 8.39
N ILE A 581 34.86 -2.58 9.58
CA ILE A 581 35.44 -3.37 10.69
C ILE A 581 35.75 -4.81 10.25
N TYR A 582 34.90 -5.40 9.40
CA TYR A 582 35.13 -6.72 8.82
C TYR A 582 36.26 -6.76 7.79
N SER A 583 36.41 -5.71 6.97
CA SER A 583 37.33 -5.69 5.81
C SER A 583 38.71 -5.14 6.13
N ASP A 584 38.83 -4.28 7.14
CA ASP A 584 40.05 -3.60 7.55
C ASP A 584 40.42 -4.05 8.96
N PRO A 585 41.50 -4.83 9.15
CA PRO A 585 41.80 -5.47 10.42
C PRO A 585 42.43 -4.45 11.39
N VAL A 586 41.60 -3.60 11.98
CA VAL A 586 41.81 -3.25 13.39
C VAL A 586 41.57 -4.55 14.17
N GLN A 587 42.60 -5.41 14.22
CA GLN A 587 42.48 -6.84 14.49
C GLN A 587 41.71 -7.10 15.80
N ASP A 588 41.90 -6.24 16.81
CA ASP A 588 41.22 -6.32 18.10
C ASP A 588 39.71 -6.03 18.04
N ALA A 589 39.27 -5.06 17.23
CA ALA A 589 37.86 -4.69 17.14
C ALA A 589 37.01 -5.79 16.46
N TRP A 590 37.53 -6.39 15.37
CA TRP A 590 36.86 -7.51 14.72
C TRP A 590 36.82 -8.76 15.63
N GLU A 591 37.92 -9.09 16.28
CA GLU A 591 38.01 -10.21 17.23
C GLU A 591 36.97 -10.09 18.36
N GLN A 592 36.74 -8.87 18.85
CA GLN A 592 35.77 -8.57 19.89
C GLN A 592 34.32 -8.68 19.41
N ILE A 593 33.99 -8.16 18.22
CA ILE A 593 32.62 -8.07 17.73
C ILE A 593 32.14 -9.32 16.97
N ARG A 594 33.04 -10.08 16.34
CA ARG A 594 32.68 -11.23 15.47
C ARG A 594 31.82 -12.32 16.14
N PRO A 595 31.98 -12.67 17.43
CA PRO A 595 31.11 -13.67 18.08
C PRO A 595 29.66 -13.17 18.15
N PHE A 596 29.47 -11.88 18.40
CA PHE A 596 28.15 -11.25 18.46
C PHE A 596 27.53 -11.11 17.07
N VAL A 597 28.28 -10.60 16.08
CA VAL A 597 27.80 -10.44 14.69
C VAL A 597 27.34 -11.78 14.11
N THR A 598 28.17 -12.81 14.24
CA THR A 598 27.84 -14.14 13.73
C THR A 598 26.77 -14.84 14.56
N GLY A 599 26.70 -14.58 15.87
CA GLY A 599 25.64 -15.06 16.72
C GLY A 599 24.27 -14.46 16.39
N LEU A 600 24.21 -13.13 16.21
CA LEU A 600 23.01 -12.43 15.78
C LEU A 600 22.54 -12.93 14.41
N ALA A 601 23.47 -13.05 13.46
CA ALA A 601 23.18 -13.58 12.13
C ALA A 601 22.66 -15.02 12.14
N TYR A 602 23.19 -15.89 13.02
CA TYR A 602 22.67 -17.25 13.21
C TYR A 602 21.22 -17.25 13.68
N LEU A 603 20.82 -16.33 14.56
CA LEU A 603 19.44 -16.20 15.02
C LEU A 603 18.51 -15.62 13.94
N LEU A 604 19.03 -14.74 13.07
CA LEU A 604 18.27 -14.15 11.96
C LEU A 604 18.08 -15.10 10.77
N HIS A 605 19.12 -15.87 10.41
CA HIS A 605 19.07 -16.83 9.31
C HIS A 605 18.21 -18.02 9.74
N ARG A 606 17.12 -18.34 9.04
CA ARG A 606 16.15 -19.36 9.49
C ARG A 606 16.63 -20.79 9.28
N PHE A 607 17.52 -21.02 8.31
CA PHE A 607 18.11 -22.34 8.05
C PHE A 607 18.87 -22.85 9.28
N LYS A 608 18.61 -24.10 9.66
CA LYS A 608 19.26 -24.76 10.80
C LYS A 608 20.19 -25.83 10.27
N ASP A 609 21.49 -25.63 10.45
CA ASP A 609 22.50 -26.61 10.00
C ASP A 609 22.53 -27.80 10.97
N PRO A 610 22.23 -29.04 10.51
CA PRO A 610 22.26 -30.23 11.37
C PRO A 610 23.61 -30.48 12.05
N THR A 611 24.70 -29.97 11.49
CA THR A 611 26.05 -30.17 12.01
C THR A 611 26.45 -29.17 13.10
N SER A 612 25.71 -28.07 13.24
CA SER A 612 26.09 -26.96 14.11
C SER A 612 24.90 -26.29 14.82
N ALA A 613 23.86 -27.06 15.16
CA ALA A 613 22.72 -26.54 15.91
C ALA A 613 23.02 -26.38 17.41
N PHE A 614 22.85 -25.17 17.94
CA PHE A 614 23.00 -24.83 19.36
C PHE A 614 21.99 -23.75 19.78
N ALA A 615 21.77 -23.62 21.09
CA ALA A 615 21.16 -22.45 21.70
C ALA A 615 22.20 -21.35 21.94
N MET A 616 21.77 -20.10 21.89
CA MET A 616 22.56 -18.95 22.26
C MET A 616 22.20 -18.49 23.67
N GLU A 617 23.20 -18.16 24.49
CA GLU A 617 23.04 -17.57 25.81
C GLU A 617 23.64 -16.16 25.80
N LEU A 618 22.83 -15.16 26.11
CA LEU A 618 23.25 -13.78 26.36
C LEU A 618 23.25 -13.54 27.87
N SER A 619 24.44 -13.34 28.42
CA SER A 619 24.65 -13.04 29.85
C SER A 619 25.44 -11.76 30.05
N GLU A 620 25.46 -11.23 31.28
CA GLU A 620 26.27 -10.04 31.60
C GLU A 620 27.73 -10.38 31.95
N ALA A 621 28.64 -9.47 31.61
CA ALA A 621 30.05 -9.50 32.02
C ALA A 621 30.27 -8.87 33.42
N VAL A 622 29.46 -9.20 34.43
CA VAL A 622 29.58 -8.67 35.81
C VAL A 622 30.11 -9.72 36.78
N GLU A 623 30.90 -9.33 37.79
CA GLU A 623 31.45 -10.27 38.80
C GLU A 623 30.34 -10.96 39.61
N ASP A 624 29.37 -10.18 40.05
CA ASP A 624 28.19 -10.62 40.81
C ASP A 624 26.93 -10.40 39.97
N ALA A 625 26.17 -11.48 39.76
CA ALA A 625 24.95 -11.47 38.96
C ALA A 625 23.80 -10.72 39.65
N ASP A 626 23.85 -10.55 40.97
CA ASP A 626 22.87 -9.75 41.72
C ASP A 626 23.11 -8.24 41.55
N ASN A 627 24.28 -7.84 41.02
CA ASN A 627 24.60 -6.48 40.57
C ASN A 627 24.41 -6.28 39.05
N GLY A 628 23.76 -7.26 38.40
CA GLY A 628 23.42 -7.23 36.98
C GLY A 628 22.02 -6.67 36.72
N GLY A 629 21.83 -6.10 35.53
CA GLY A 629 20.58 -5.42 35.14
C GLY A 629 20.83 -4.18 34.28
N GLY A 630 19.82 -3.77 33.50
CA GLY A 630 19.86 -2.50 32.74
C GLY A 630 20.84 -2.46 31.54
N THR A 631 21.52 -3.56 31.24
CA THR A 631 22.59 -3.66 30.22
C THR A 631 22.11 -3.73 28.77
N GLY A 632 20.80 -3.76 28.53
CA GLY A 632 20.21 -3.77 27.18
C GLY A 632 20.04 -5.15 26.51
N LYS A 633 20.24 -6.27 27.23
CA LYS A 633 20.07 -7.64 26.69
C LYS A 633 18.71 -7.87 26.02
N SER A 634 17.62 -7.55 26.72
CA SER A 634 16.27 -7.72 26.21
C SER A 634 15.99 -6.85 24.99
N LEU A 635 16.67 -5.71 24.84
CA LEU A 635 16.55 -4.82 23.68
C LEU A 635 17.10 -5.47 22.40
N LEU A 636 18.13 -6.33 22.50
CA LEU A 636 18.60 -7.14 21.38
C LEU A 636 17.56 -8.20 20.97
N GLY A 637 16.89 -8.83 21.95
CA GLY A 637 15.76 -9.73 21.71
C GLY A 637 14.57 -9.04 21.05
N ILE A 638 14.26 -7.79 21.47
CA ILE A 638 13.25 -6.95 20.82
C ILE A 638 13.67 -6.61 19.38
N GLY A 639 14.94 -6.29 19.14
CA GLY A 639 15.47 -6.06 17.79
C GLY A 639 15.28 -7.27 16.88
N LEU A 640 15.59 -8.48 17.37
CA LEU A 640 15.33 -9.73 16.64
C LEU A 640 13.84 -9.87 16.27
N SER A 641 12.93 -9.53 17.18
CA SER A 641 11.48 -9.57 16.95
C SER A 641 10.99 -8.59 15.88
N LYS A 642 11.83 -7.65 15.41
CA LYS A 642 11.49 -6.72 14.32
C LYS A 642 11.89 -7.24 12.93
N VAL A 643 12.57 -8.39 12.86
CA VAL A 643 13.04 -9.01 11.62
C VAL A 643 12.50 -10.43 11.44
N VAL A 644 12.45 -11.22 12.52
CA VAL A 644 11.99 -12.62 12.49
C VAL A 644 10.89 -12.89 13.51
N ASN A 645 10.10 -13.94 13.28
CA ASN A 645 9.03 -14.33 14.21
C ASN A 645 9.64 -14.96 15.46
N VAL A 646 9.42 -14.32 16.61
CA VAL A 646 9.93 -14.78 17.90
C VAL A 646 8.80 -15.12 18.85
N GLN A 647 9.04 -16.10 19.72
CA GLN A 647 8.13 -16.44 20.81
C GLN A 647 8.85 -16.30 22.15
N TRP A 648 8.38 -15.37 22.98
CA TRP A 648 8.93 -15.11 24.31
C TRP A 648 8.39 -16.11 25.33
N ARG A 649 9.27 -16.54 26.23
CA ARG A 649 9.00 -17.41 27.38
C ARG A 649 9.69 -16.86 28.62
N ASP A 650 8.97 -16.84 29.72
CA ASP A 650 9.52 -16.54 31.03
C ASP A 650 10.34 -17.75 31.52
N GLY A 651 11.65 -17.55 31.68
CA GLY A 651 12.58 -18.58 32.15
C GLY A 651 12.25 -19.13 33.53
N LYS A 652 11.73 -18.30 34.46
CA LYS A 652 11.29 -18.74 35.79
C LYS A 652 10.04 -19.62 35.71
N ALA A 653 9.15 -19.35 34.75
CA ALA A 653 7.95 -20.17 34.54
C ALA A 653 8.27 -21.55 33.93
N ILE A 654 9.29 -21.64 33.06
CA ILE A 654 9.72 -22.91 32.44
C ILE A 654 10.13 -23.95 33.50
N GLU A 655 10.76 -23.51 34.59
CA GLU A 655 11.18 -24.39 35.68
C GLU A 655 9.98 -25.01 36.42
N ASN A 656 8.88 -24.26 36.54
CA ASN A 656 7.67 -24.64 37.28
C ASN A 656 6.64 -25.37 36.42
N GLU A 657 6.45 -24.99 35.16
CA GLU A 657 5.47 -25.58 34.23
C GLU A 657 6.14 -26.37 33.09
N LYS A 658 7.06 -27.28 33.42
CA LYS A 658 7.88 -28.05 32.45
C LYS A 658 7.11 -28.64 31.27
N ARG A 659 5.87 -29.07 31.51
CA ARG A 659 5.00 -29.67 30.50
C ARG A 659 4.49 -28.65 29.47
N PHE A 660 4.05 -27.47 29.89
CA PHE A 660 3.42 -26.46 29.01
C PHE A 660 4.35 -25.27 28.70
N ALA A 661 5.61 -25.35 29.11
CA ALA A 661 6.66 -24.33 28.97
C ALA A 661 6.79 -23.74 27.55
N PHE A 662 6.44 -24.50 26.52
CA PHE A 662 6.60 -24.11 25.11
C PHE A 662 5.29 -23.81 24.39
N GLN A 663 4.15 -23.78 25.09
CA GLN A 663 2.81 -23.62 24.51
C GLN A 663 2.70 -22.37 23.63
N GLY A 664 2.50 -22.54 22.32
CA GLY A 664 2.37 -21.46 21.34
C GLY A 664 3.58 -21.27 20.44
N ILE A 665 4.64 -22.07 20.61
CA ILE A 665 5.64 -22.26 19.55
C ILE A 665 4.97 -23.04 18.42
N THR A 666 5.14 -22.58 17.18
CA THR A 666 4.58 -23.19 15.96
C THR A 666 5.67 -23.35 14.90
N SER A 667 5.37 -23.99 13.77
CA SER A 667 6.28 -24.05 12.62
C SER A 667 6.63 -22.67 12.03
N ASN A 668 5.89 -21.61 12.37
CA ASN A 668 6.19 -20.24 11.97
C ASN A 668 7.08 -19.48 12.98
N THR A 669 7.38 -20.07 14.14
CA THR A 669 8.29 -19.48 15.12
C THR A 669 9.74 -19.70 14.70
N ASN A 670 10.50 -18.63 14.43
CA ASN A 670 11.90 -18.73 14.03
C ASN A 670 12.85 -18.82 15.24
N VAL A 671 12.57 -18.05 16.29
CA VAL A 671 13.36 -18.03 17.53
C VAL A 671 12.47 -18.12 18.77
N ALA A 672 12.79 -19.04 19.67
CA ALA A 672 12.24 -19.09 21.02
C ALA A 672 13.16 -18.32 21.97
N ILE A 673 12.68 -17.21 22.52
CA ILE A 673 13.43 -16.39 23.46
C ILE A 673 12.99 -16.78 24.87
N ILE A 674 13.94 -17.24 25.68
CA ILE A 674 13.75 -17.53 27.10
C ILE A 674 14.36 -16.36 27.85
N ASP A 675 13.52 -15.46 28.34
CA ASP A 675 13.93 -14.26 29.04
C ASP A 675 13.90 -14.46 30.55
N ASP A 676 14.76 -13.74 31.27
CA ASP A 676 14.90 -13.82 32.73
C ASP A 676 15.14 -15.26 33.24
N ALA A 677 15.95 -16.05 32.53
CA ALA A 677 16.32 -17.39 32.98
C ALA A 677 17.17 -17.35 34.25
N THR A 678 16.93 -18.27 35.18
CA THR A 678 17.71 -18.38 36.41
C THR A 678 19.01 -19.17 36.21
N GLN A 679 19.93 -19.09 37.17
CA GLN A 679 21.15 -19.91 37.16
C GLN A 679 20.89 -21.43 37.19
N ASP A 680 19.71 -21.84 37.65
CA ASP A 680 19.32 -23.23 37.88
C ASP A 680 18.44 -23.79 36.74
N LEU A 681 18.29 -23.04 35.64
CA LEU A 681 17.58 -23.49 34.43
C LEU A 681 18.08 -24.87 33.99
N ASP A 682 17.20 -25.86 34.02
CA ASP A 682 17.51 -27.20 33.55
C ASP A 682 17.60 -27.21 32.02
N PHE A 683 18.83 -27.24 31.50
CA PHE A 683 19.06 -27.18 30.06
C PHE A 683 18.85 -28.54 29.34
N GLU A 684 18.72 -29.63 30.09
CA GLU A 684 18.59 -31.00 29.55
C GLU A 684 17.40 -31.20 28.59
N PRO A 685 16.19 -30.64 28.84
CA PRO A 685 15.07 -30.68 27.91
C PRO A 685 15.36 -30.04 26.53
N PHE A 686 16.34 -29.13 26.45
CA PHE A 686 16.70 -28.48 25.20
C PHE A 686 17.59 -29.34 24.31
N TYR A 687 18.24 -30.39 24.82
CA TYR A 687 19.15 -31.22 24.01
C TYR A 687 18.48 -31.81 22.78
N ASN A 688 17.32 -32.45 22.97
CA ASN A 688 16.55 -33.02 21.87
C ASN A 688 15.90 -31.92 21.01
N ARG A 689 15.39 -30.84 21.63
CA ARG A 689 14.75 -29.71 20.92
C ARG A 689 15.70 -28.96 19.99
N ILE A 690 16.97 -28.87 20.37
CA ILE A 690 18.00 -28.24 19.56
C ILE A 690 18.44 -29.15 18.42
N THR A 691 18.61 -30.46 18.67
CA THR A 691 19.31 -31.35 17.73
C THR A 691 18.43 -32.32 16.94
N ASN A 692 17.20 -32.57 17.35
CA ASN A 692 16.29 -33.54 16.73
C ASN A 692 14.94 -32.89 16.35
N PHE A 693 13.98 -32.79 17.26
CA PHE A 693 12.64 -32.27 17.00
C PHE A 693 12.14 -31.46 18.19
N PHE A 694 11.21 -30.54 17.95
CA PHE A 694 10.68 -29.66 18.97
C PHE A 694 9.27 -30.06 19.36
N GLU A 695 9.09 -30.66 20.54
CA GLU A 695 7.76 -31.00 21.05
C GLU A 695 7.13 -29.78 21.73
N VAL A 696 5.87 -29.56 21.43
CA VAL A 696 5.05 -28.49 21.99
C VAL A 696 3.79 -29.12 22.58
N GLU A 697 3.59 -28.96 23.89
CA GLU A 697 2.34 -29.33 24.55
C GLU A 697 1.53 -28.09 24.91
N GLY A 698 0.21 -28.15 24.74
CA GLY A 698 -0.73 -27.09 25.11
C GLY A 698 -1.85 -27.61 26.01
N LYS A 699 -2.33 -26.76 26.93
CA LYS A 699 -3.48 -27.12 27.80
C LYS A 699 -4.71 -27.46 26.94
N GLY A 700 -5.21 -28.69 27.07
CA GLY A 700 -6.38 -29.17 26.32
C GLY A 700 -6.14 -29.42 24.82
N LYS A 701 -4.88 -29.46 24.36
CA LYS A 701 -4.50 -29.77 22.98
C LYS A 701 -3.65 -31.03 22.91
N ASN A 702 -3.68 -31.72 21.78
CA ASN A 702 -2.73 -32.81 21.51
C ASN A 702 -1.31 -32.25 21.42
N MET A 703 -0.32 -33.07 21.79
CA MET A 703 1.09 -32.75 21.61
C MET A 703 1.40 -32.60 20.12
N GLU A 704 2.13 -31.54 19.78
CA GLU A 704 2.61 -31.27 18.43
C GLU A 704 4.13 -31.51 18.38
N ILE A 705 4.62 -32.14 17.31
CA ILE A 705 6.04 -32.41 17.09
C ILE A 705 6.48 -31.65 15.84
N LEU A 706 7.28 -30.61 16.03
CA LEU A 706 7.89 -29.88 14.92
C LEU A 706 9.19 -30.59 14.48
N PRO A 707 9.35 -30.91 13.19
CA PRO A 707 10.56 -31.53 12.67
C PRO A 707 11.78 -30.60 12.82
N PHE A 708 12.99 -31.14 12.70
CA PHE A 708 14.25 -30.40 12.92
C PHE A 708 14.33 -29.09 12.14
N GLU A 709 13.90 -29.15 10.88
CA GLU A 709 13.96 -28.07 9.90
C GLU A 709 13.00 -26.93 10.22
N ASP A 710 11.91 -27.22 10.94
CA ASP A 710 10.88 -26.27 11.36
C ASP A 710 11.01 -25.89 12.84
N ALA A 711 11.93 -26.53 13.57
CA ALA A 711 12.17 -26.24 14.98
C ALA A 711 12.86 -24.88 15.16
N PRO A 712 12.38 -24.01 16.07
CA PRO A 712 13.00 -22.71 16.30
C PRO A 712 14.43 -22.84 16.82
N LYS A 713 15.23 -21.81 16.57
CA LYS A 713 16.47 -21.59 17.33
C LYS A 713 16.13 -21.09 18.73
N VAL A 714 17.00 -21.34 19.70
CA VAL A 714 16.76 -20.95 21.10
C VAL A 714 17.75 -19.85 21.50
N LEU A 715 17.21 -18.76 22.03
CA LEU A 715 17.95 -17.67 22.66
C LEU A 715 17.59 -17.64 24.14
N ILE A 716 18.58 -17.70 25.01
CA ILE A 716 18.45 -17.58 26.47
C ILE A 716 19.03 -16.22 26.86
N ILE A 717 18.24 -15.41 27.55
CA ILE A 717 18.65 -14.13 28.12
C ILE A 717 18.61 -14.28 29.64
N THR A 718 19.73 -13.98 30.29
CA THR A 718 19.86 -14.14 31.74
C THR A 718 20.87 -13.14 32.32
N ASN A 719 20.65 -12.76 33.58
CA ASN A 719 21.67 -12.02 34.35
C ASN A 719 22.74 -12.96 34.92
N TYR A 720 22.45 -14.25 34.97
CA TYR A 720 23.32 -15.31 35.48
C TYR A 720 24.02 -16.04 34.31
N GLN A 721 24.87 -17.00 34.64
CA GLN A 721 25.31 -18.01 33.66
C GLN A 721 24.60 -19.31 33.99
N VAL A 722 24.00 -19.96 32.99
CA VAL A 722 23.36 -21.26 33.17
C VAL A 722 24.42 -22.25 33.62
N ARG A 723 24.23 -22.82 34.83
CA ARG A 723 25.23 -23.68 35.47
C ARG A 723 25.59 -24.87 34.57
N ARG A 724 26.89 -25.18 34.54
CA ARG A 724 27.39 -26.45 34.01
C ARG A 724 26.99 -27.55 35.00
N LYS A 725 26.29 -28.59 34.56
CA LYS A 725 26.11 -29.79 35.41
C LYS A 725 27.46 -30.52 35.53
N GLY A 726 28.22 -30.19 36.55
CA GLY A 726 29.33 -31.01 37.05
C GLY A 726 28.81 -32.29 37.73
N PRO A 727 29.68 -33.27 37.99
CA PRO A 727 29.34 -34.43 38.81
C PRO A 727 28.82 -33.96 40.19
N ASN A 728 27.86 -34.72 40.74
CA ASN A 728 27.17 -34.40 41.99
C ASN A 728 28.15 -33.93 43.08
N LYS A 729 27.89 -32.74 43.64
CA LYS A 729 28.48 -32.28 44.91
C LYS A 729 28.06 -33.26 46.02
N GLY A 730 28.77 -34.38 46.17
CA GLY A 730 28.37 -35.38 47.15
C GLY A 730 29.24 -36.62 47.34
N LYS A 731 30.14 -37.01 46.42
CA LYS A 731 30.98 -38.20 46.65
C LYS A 731 32.42 -38.03 46.14
N ASN A 732 33.35 -38.16 47.08
CA ASN A 732 34.80 -38.42 46.92
C ASN A 732 35.61 -37.43 46.07
N LYS A 733 36.09 -36.37 46.72
CA LYS A 733 37.25 -35.58 46.28
C LYS A 733 38.48 -36.50 46.24
N GLY A 734 39.01 -36.83 45.06
CA GLY A 734 40.30 -37.54 44.96
C GLY A 734 40.59 -38.29 43.67
N ALA A 735 39.63 -38.47 42.77
CA ALA A 735 39.88 -39.09 41.46
C ALA A 735 39.64 -38.08 40.33
N GLU A 736 40.49 -38.13 39.30
CA GLU A 736 40.28 -37.42 38.04
C GLU A 736 38.90 -37.75 37.47
N GLU A 737 37.95 -36.84 37.65
CA GLU A 737 36.69 -36.93 36.92
C GLU A 737 36.88 -36.22 35.59
N GLN A 738 37.00 -37.02 34.52
CA GLN A 738 36.74 -36.52 33.17
C GLN A 738 35.44 -35.73 33.17
N PRO A 739 35.34 -34.62 32.41
CA PRO A 739 34.10 -33.86 32.34
C PRO A 739 32.95 -34.82 32.05
N SER A 740 31.92 -34.78 32.91
CA SER A 740 30.78 -35.69 32.78
C SER A 740 30.28 -35.63 31.33
N THR A 741 29.88 -36.76 30.75
CA THR A 741 29.39 -36.81 29.37
C THR A 741 28.32 -35.72 29.15
N LYS A 742 27.49 -35.47 30.18
CA LYS A 742 26.48 -34.40 30.21
C LYS A 742 27.05 -32.99 30.05
N ALA A 743 28.17 -32.65 30.70
CA ALA A 743 28.82 -31.34 30.56
C ALA A 743 29.35 -31.11 29.14
N VAL A 744 29.96 -32.14 28.53
CA VAL A 744 30.42 -32.10 27.13
C VAL A 744 29.24 -31.96 26.16
N HIS A 745 28.12 -32.64 26.45
CA HIS A 745 26.88 -32.50 25.66
C HIS A 745 26.30 -31.09 25.72
N GLN A 746 26.36 -30.43 26.88
CA GLN A 746 25.90 -29.05 27.09
C GLN A 746 26.76 -28.05 26.31
N GLU A 747 28.09 -28.16 26.39
CA GLU A 747 29.02 -27.21 25.77
C GLU A 747 28.99 -27.24 24.23
N ARG A 748 28.66 -28.39 23.63
CA ARG A 748 28.45 -28.49 22.18
C ARG A 748 27.15 -27.82 21.71
N ARG A 749 26.14 -27.71 22.57
CA ARG A 749 24.77 -27.26 22.25
C ARG A 749 24.42 -25.88 22.81
N LEU A 750 25.35 -25.22 23.49
CA LEU A 750 25.17 -23.90 24.07
C LEU A 750 26.36 -23.00 23.70
N ARG A 751 26.08 -21.87 23.06
CA ARG A 751 27.07 -20.83 22.76
C ARG A 751 26.80 -19.62 23.63
N ARG A 752 27.81 -19.16 24.36
CA ARG A 752 27.70 -18.08 25.33
C ARG A 752 28.30 -16.80 24.76
N LEU A 753 27.58 -15.70 24.95
CA LEU A 753 28.04 -14.35 24.65
C LEU A 753 27.80 -13.49 25.89
N LYS A 754 28.87 -12.88 26.38
CA LYS A 754 28.87 -11.99 27.53
C LYS A 754 28.89 -10.56 27.05
N ILE A 755 27.76 -9.88 27.22
CA ILE A 755 27.66 -8.48 26.82
C ILE A 755 28.40 -7.59 27.82
N ALA A 756 29.00 -6.51 27.32
CA ALA A 756 29.70 -5.52 28.13
C ALA A 756 28.71 -4.68 28.96
N LYS A 757 29.13 -4.29 30.18
CA LYS A 757 28.37 -3.37 31.02
C LYS A 757 28.67 -1.92 30.64
N PHE A 758 28.10 -1.45 29.52
CA PHE A 758 28.20 -0.05 29.09
C PHE A 758 27.07 0.81 29.67
N TYR A 759 25.86 0.25 29.76
CA TYR A 759 24.68 0.92 30.31
C TYR A 759 24.49 0.59 31.80
N SER A 760 23.81 1.48 32.50
CA SER A 760 23.47 1.38 33.93
C SER A 760 22.10 2.00 34.21
N ASP A 761 21.61 1.88 35.44
CA ASP A 761 20.36 2.52 35.87
C ASP A 761 20.37 4.06 35.70
N ASN A 762 21.55 4.67 35.66
CA ASN A 762 21.72 6.12 35.49
C ASN A 762 22.10 6.54 34.06
N PHE A 763 22.34 5.59 33.15
CA PHE A 763 22.72 5.86 31.77
C PHE A 763 22.22 4.73 30.87
N SER A 764 21.12 5.00 30.18
CA SER A 764 20.41 4.05 29.33
C SER A 764 20.65 4.34 27.84
N PRO A 765 20.31 3.40 26.94
CA PRO A 765 20.34 3.68 25.50
C PRO A 765 19.49 4.89 25.10
N LYS A 766 18.39 5.15 25.81
CA LYS A 766 17.54 6.32 25.56
C LYS A 766 18.28 7.63 25.84
N ASP A 767 19.16 7.65 26.85
CA ASP A 767 19.95 8.83 27.20
C ASP A 767 21.05 9.11 26.17
N GLU A 768 21.69 8.06 25.63
CA GLU A 768 22.72 8.18 24.60
C GLU A 768 22.14 8.63 23.25
N PHE A 769 21.06 7.99 22.78
CA PHE A 769 20.53 8.22 21.44
C PHE A 769 19.39 9.26 21.41
N THR A 770 18.95 9.75 22.57
CA THR A 770 17.82 10.70 22.72
C THR A 770 16.50 10.23 22.08
N LYS A 771 16.40 8.93 21.78
CA LYS A 771 15.29 8.28 21.09
C LYS A 771 15.01 6.93 21.74
N SER A 772 13.74 6.57 21.82
CA SER A 772 13.30 5.22 22.20
C SER A 772 13.33 4.33 20.96
N PHE A 773 14.20 3.31 20.96
CA PHE A 773 14.32 2.40 19.82
C PHE A 773 12.99 1.78 19.41
N PHE A 774 12.78 1.67 18.10
CA PHE A 774 11.58 1.09 17.46
C PHE A 774 10.27 1.86 17.68
N VAL A 775 10.25 2.91 18.50
CA VAL A 775 9.07 3.76 18.78
C VAL A 775 9.25 5.12 18.13
N ASP A 776 10.34 5.80 18.44
CA ASP A 776 10.63 7.17 17.96
C ASP A 776 11.35 7.17 16.59
N TRP A 777 11.46 6.00 15.95
CA TRP A 777 12.21 5.80 14.71
C TRP A 777 11.40 6.21 13.48
N ASP A 778 12.04 6.99 12.61
CA ASP A 778 11.54 7.27 11.27
C ASP A 778 11.92 6.14 10.27
N GLN A 779 11.48 6.28 9.02
CA GLN A 779 11.79 5.32 7.96
C GLN A 779 13.31 5.16 7.71
N SER A 780 14.09 6.24 7.90
CA SER A 780 15.53 6.23 7.72
C SER A 780 16.23 5.44 8.83
N ASP A 781 15.79 5.59 10.07
CA ASP A 781 16.23 4.80 11.22
C ASP A 781 15.94 3.31 11.00
N TRP A 782 14.72 2.97 10.54
CA TRP A 782 14.37 1.59 10.18
C TRP A 782 15.23 1.02 9.06
N ASN A 783 15.48 1.79 8.00
CA ASN A 783 16.32 1.35 6.89
C ASN A 783 17.76 1.06 7.37
N ARG A 784 18.36 1.93 8.19
CA ARG A 784 19.70 1.69 8.77
C ARG A 784 19.74 0.47 9.68
N PHE A 785 18.68 0.26 10.48
CA PHE A 785 18.54 -0.94 11.30
C PHE A 785 18.53 -2.21 10.44
N TYR A 786 17.67 -2.26 9.41
CA TYR A 786 17.57 -3.43 8.54
C TYR A 786 18.88 -3.68 7.77
N ASP A 787 19.52 -2.64 7.25
CA ASP A 787 20.82 -2.76 6.57
C ASP A 787 21.89 -3.39 7.48
N PHE A 788 21.97 -2.96 8.74
CA PHE A 788 22.86 -3.57 9.73
C PHE A 788 22.56 -5.05 9.95
N MET A 789 21.28 -5.41 10.16
CA MET A 789 20.84 -6.79 10.41
C MET A 789 21.18 -7.71 9.22
N PHE A 790 20.93 -7.27 7.99
CA PHE A 790 21.24 -8.04 6.78
C PHE A 790 22.73 -8.05 6.42
N THR A 791 23.47 -7.02 6.82
CA THR A 791 24.94 -7.01 6.74
C THR A 791 25.53 -8.08 7.65
N CYS A 792 24.99 -8.27 8.87
CA CYS A 792 25.39 -9.36 9.75
C CYS A 792 25.19 -10.73 9.08
N ILE A 793 24.03 -10.96 8.43
CA ILE A 793 23.75 -12.20 7.70
C ILE A 793 24.73 -12.39 6.53
N SER A 794 25.02 -11.34 5.77
CA SER A 794 25.98 -11.40 4.65
C SER A 794 27.39 -11.79 5.13
N ILE A 795 27.86 -11.19 6.24
CA ILE A 795 29.14 -11.55 6.86
C ILE A 795 29.13 -13.00 7.34
N TYR A 796 28.03 -13.45 7.97
CA TYR A 796 27.88 -14.83 8.40
C TYR A 796 28.04 -15.83 7.25
N PHE A 797 27.48 -15.54 6.07
CA PHE A 797 27.73 -16.35 4.87
C PHE A 797 29.19 -16.29 4.39
N ARG A 798 29.86 -15.12 4.46
CA ARG A 798 31.29 -14.98 4.07
C ARG A 798 32.22 -15.78 4.96
N VAL A 799 31.89 -15.95 6.25
CA VAL A 799 32.64 -16.80 7.20
C VAL A 799 32.11 -18.24 7.23
N ASN A 800 31.48 -18.69 6.15
CA ASN A 800 30.98 -20.06 5.97
C ASN A 800 29.97 -20.50 7.05
N ARG A 801 29.11 -19.59 7.51
CA ARG A 801 28.11 -19.81 8.56
C ARG A 801 28.71 -20.25 9.91
N THR A 802 29.95 -19.84 10.17
CA THR A 802 30.62 -20.08 11.46
C THR A 802 30.15 -19.07 12.50
N VAL A 803 29.72 -19.55 13.66
CA VAL A 803 29.55 -18.71 14.86
C VAL A 803 30.81 -18.82 15.71
N PHE A 804 31.54 -17.70 15.82
CA PHE A 804 32.77 -17.65 16.58
C PHE A 804 32.48 -17.74 18.08
N SER A 805 33.34 -18.44 18.81
CA SER A 805 33.35 -18.38 20.27
C SER A 805 33.90 -17.03 20.72
N GLN A 806 33.29 -16.43 21.74
CA GLN A 806 33.91 -15.31 22.44
C GLN A 806 35.20 -15.80 23.11
N ALA A 807 36.30 -15.08 22.93
CA ALA A 807 37.52 -15.36 23.68
C ALA A 807 37.20 -15.25 25.17
N TYR A 808 37.59 -16.27 25.95
CA TYR A 808 37.35 -16.28 27.39
C TYR A 808 38.04 -15.06 28.00
N ALA A 809 37.25 -14.09 28.47
CA ALA A 809 37.80 -12.98 29.20
C ALA A 809 38.60 -13.54 30.38
N ALA A 810 39.79 -12.99 30.63
CA ALA A 810 40.60 -13.31 31.81
C ALA A 810 39.75 -13.36 33.10
N MET A 811 38.76 -12.47 33.18
CA MET A 811 37.80 -12.32 34.27
C MET A 811 36.94 -13.57 34.53
N ASP A 812 36.53 -14.30 33.49
CA ASP A 812 35.76 -15.54 33.65
C ASP A 812 36.63 -16.69 34.13
N THR A 813 37.87 -16.73 33.65
CA THR A 813 38.85 -17.69 34.14
C THR A 813 39.19 -17.39 35.60
N LYS A 814 39.27 -16.11 36.00
CA LYS A 814 39.40 -15.71 37.41
C LYS A 814 38.22 -16.21 38.25
N LYS A 815 36.98 -16.05 37.78
CA LYS A 815 35.78 -16.57 38.47
C LYS A 815 35.80 -18.08 38.65
N GLU A 816 36.14 -18.80 37.58
CA GLU A 816 36.22 -20.25 37.61
C GLU A 816 37.30 -20.73 38.59
N ILE A 817 38.47 -20.09 38.59
CA ILE A 817 39.55 -20.35 39.55
C ILE A 817 39.08 -20.09 40.99
N ARG A 818 38.39 -18.98 41.26
CA ARG A 818 37.81 -18.66 42.58
C ARG A 818 36.76 -19.68 43.03
N ALA A 819 35.96 -20.19 42.10
CA ALA A 819 34.91 -21.15 42.40
C ALA A 819 35.44 -22.59 42.60
N ASP A 820 36.45 -22.97 41.83
CA ASP A 820 36.97 -24.35 41.80
C ASP A 820 38.09 -24.60 42.83
N LEU A 821 38.85 -23.55 43.20
CA LEU A 821 39.91 -23.63 44.21
C LEU A 821 39.47 -22.96 45.51
N SER A 822 39.65 -23.66 46.63
CA SER A 822 39.44 -23.09 47.97
C SER A 822 40.38 -21.92 48.31
N TYR A 823 41.41 -21.72 47.50
CA TYR A 823 42.45 -20.68 47.63
C TYR A 823 42.55 -19.86 46.34
N GLY A 824 41.42 -19.70 45.62
CA GLY A 824 41.43 -19.12 44.28
C GLY A 824 41.85 -17.66 44.24
N ASP A 825 41.52 -16.86 45.27
CA ASP A 825 41.95 -15.47 45.36
C ASP A 825 43.45 -15.34 45.65
N GLU A 826 43.96 -16.17 46.57
CA GLU A 826 45.39 -16.25 46.88
C GLU A 826 46.19 -16.72 45.67
N PHE A 827 45.65 -17.70 44.93
CA PHE A 827 46.25 -18.19 43.69
C PHE A 827 46.37 -17.07 42.66
N LEU A 828 45.28 -16.35 42.37
CA LEU A 828 45.29 -15.27 41.38
C LEU A 828 46.23 -14.13 41.78
N ALA A 829 46.20 -13.71 43.05
CA ALA A 829 47.09 -12.67 43.57
C ALA A 829 48.56 -13.08 43.46
N PHE A 830 48.88 -14.35 43.75
CA PHE A 830 50.22 -14.88 43.62
C PHE A 830 50.69 -14.88 42.16
N ILE A 831 49.88 -15.37 41.22
CA ILE A 831 50.26 -15.40 39.79
C ILE A 831 50.43 -13.98 39.23
N ASP A 832 49.53 -13.04 39.54
CA ASP A 832 49.64 -11.65 39.10
C ASP A 832 50.93 -10.98 39.63
N SER A 833 51.29 -11.26 40.90
CA SER A 833 52.54 -10.79 41.50
C SER A 833 53.80 -11.37 40.84
N GLN A 834 53.78 -12.67 40.51
CA GLN A 834 54.90 -13.31 39.81
C GLN A 834 55.08 -12.72 38.41
N LEU A 835 53.98 -12.56 37.65
CA LEU A 835 54.01 -11.93 36.32
C LEU A 835 54.57 -10.50 36.36
N GLN A 836 54.17 -9.72 37.37
CA GLN A 836 54.71 -8.37 37.59
C GLN A 836 56.22 -8.39 37.86
N SER A 837 56.70 -9.31 38.70
CA SER A 837 58.12 -9.46 39.01
C SER A 837 58.94 -9.84 37.77
N ILE A 838 58.42 -10.76 36.97
CA ILE A 838 59.03 -11.24 35.72
C ILE A 838 59.13 -10.12 34.69
N HIS A 839 58.05 -9.36 34.53
CA HIS A 839 58.01 -8.17 33.67
C HIS A 839 59.07 -7.14 34.11
N LYS A 840 59.10 -6.77 35.40
CA LYS A 840 60.07 -5.79 35.94
C LYS A 840 61.52 -6.24 35.77
N ALA A 841 61.80 -7.53 35.91
CA ALA A 841 63.14 -8.09 35.73
C ALA A 841 63.54 -8.23 34.26
N LYS A 842 62.61 -8.03 33.31
CA LYS A 842 62.76 -8.38 31.88
C LYS A 842 63.23 -9.83 31.67
N ASP A 843 62.92 -10.72 32.62
CA ASP A 843 63.24 -12.15 32.58
C ASP A 843 61.97 -12.93 32.33
N TYR A 844 61.60 -13.06 31.05
CA TYR A 844 60.37 -13.72 30.57
C TYR A 844 60.38 -15.25 30.75
N ARG A 845 61.16 -15.78 31.71
CA ARG A 845 61.28 -17.22 31.99
C ARG A 845 60.67 -17.51 33.36
N TRP A 846 59.84 -18.55 33.45
CA TRP A 846 59.18 -18.87 34.71
C TRP A 846 58.90 -20.35 34.91
N ALA A 847 59.66 -20.99 35.79
CA ALA A 847 59.46 -22.39 36.13
C ALA A 847 58.18 -22.58 36.98
N PRO A 848 57.14 -23.29 36.49
CA PRO A 848 55.91 -23.51 37.24
C PRO A 848 56.12 -24.30 38.53
N MET A 849 57.13 -25.18 38.57
CA MET A 849 57.44 -25.97 39.76
C MET A 849 57.97 -25.10 40.90
N ASP A 850 58.75 -24.08 40.60
CA ASP A 850 59.25 -23.13 41.60
C ASP A 850 58.14 -22.20 42.08
N ALA A 851 57.27 -21.78 41.16
CA ALA A 851 56.05 -21.03 41.49
C ALA A 851 55.12 -21.83 42.41
N TYR A 852 54.92 -23.12 42.11
CA TYR A 852 54.11 -24.02 42.93
C TYR A 852 54.68 -24.19 44.34
N ARG A 853 55.99 -24.42 44.48
CA ARG A 853 56.63 -24.51 45.80
C ARG A 853 56.49 -23.23 46.60
N LYS A 854 56.75 -22.07 45.96
CA LYS A 854 56.58 -20.76 46.59
C LYS A 854 55.13 -20.49 47.01
N PHE A 855 54.17 -20.89 46.18
CA PHE A 855 52.74 -20.73 46.48
C PHE A 855 52.31 -21.58 47.69
N LEU A 856 52.77 -22.83 47.77
CA LEU A 856 52.52 -23.68 48.94
C LEU A 856 53.13 -23.07 50.21
N GLU A 857 54.38 -22.63 50.15
CA GLU A 857 55.09 -22.00 51.27
C GLU A 857 54.43 -20.70 51.72
N SER A 858 54.06 -19.81 50.78
CA SER A 858 53.48 -18.49 51.09
C SER A 858 52.08 -18.56 51.69
N ASN A 859 51.36 -19.67 51.50
CA ASN A 859 49.99 -19.85 51.97
C ASN A 859 49.86 -20.98 53.02
N ALA A 860 50.98 -21.50 53.52
CA ALA A 860 51.03 -22.60 54.49
C ALA A 860 50.22 -23.86 54.05
N LEU A 861 50.31 -24.22 52.77
CA LEU A 861 49.64 -25.37 52.16
C LEU A 861 50.63 -26.52 51.94
N ASP A 862 50.11 -27.75 51.87
CA ASP A 862 50.89 -28.92 51.47
C ASP A 862 50.44 -29.54 50.13
N THR A 863 51.16 -30.58 49.68
CA THR A 863 50.86 -31.25 48.39
C THR A 863 49.52 -32.00 48.35
N LYS A 864 48.90 -32.25 49.51
CA LYS A 864 47.57 -32.86 49.64
C LYS A 864 46.47 -31.81 49.48
N ASP A 865 46.74 -30.55 49.84
CA ASP A 865 45.80 -29.44 49.68
C ASP A 865 45.70 -28.98 48.23
N LEU A 866 46.82 -28.95 47.49
CA LEU A 866 46.86 -28.63 46.07
C LEU A 866 47.96 -29.40 45.36
N SER A 867 47.63 -30.24 44.37
CA SER A 867 48.63 -30.98 43.59
C SER A 867 49.32 -30.09 42.54
N PHE A 868 50.59 -30.40 42.20
CA PHE A 868 51.32 -29.69 41.15
C PHE A 868 50.59 -29.75 39.79
N ARG A 869 49.95 -30.88 39.49
CA ARG A 869 49.19 -31.07 38.24
C ARG A 869 47.99 -30.12 38.17
N THR A 870 47.25 -30.00 39.27
CA THR A 870 46.11 -29.07 39.38
C THR A 870 46.59 -27.62 39.29
N PHE A 871 47.65 -27.26 40.01
CA PHE A 871 48.26 -25.93 39.95
C PHE A 871 48.68 -25.57 38.52
N LYS A 872 49.41 -26.45 37.83
CA LYS A 872 49.88 -26.25 36.45
C LYS A 872 48.71 -26.08 35.47
N ALA A 873 47.64 -26.87 35.61
CA ALA A 873 46.47 -26.77 34.74
C ALA A 873 45.75 -25.42 34.86
N TYR A 874 45.50 -24.94 36.08
CA TYR A 874 44.89 -23.61 36.30
C TYR A 874 45.82 -22.47 35.91
N LEU A 875 47.12 -22.65 36.09
CA LEU A 875 48.12 -21.69 35.64
C LEU A 875 48.07 -21.52 34.12
N GLU A 876 48.18 -22.61 33.36
CA GLU A 876 48.11 -22.56 31.90
C GLU A 876 46.81 -21.97 31.39
N LYS A 877 45.69 -22.32 32.04
CA LYS A 877 44.37 -21.79 31.73
C LYS A 877 44.31 -20.27 31.95
N TYR A 878 44.84 -19.78 33.07
CA TYR A 878 44.88 -18.35 33.37
C TYR A 878 45.75 -17.59 32.36
N LEU A 879 46.96 -18.08 32.08
CA LEU A 879 47.90 -17.47 31.12
C LEU A 879 47.31 -17.38 29.70
N THR A 880 46.62 -18.44 29.27
CA THR A 880 45.91 -18.45 27.98
C THR A 880 44.80 -17.39 27.95
N ALA A 881 44.06 -17.22 29.06
CA ALA A 881 42.97 -16.26 29.15
C ALA A 881 43.46 -14.80 29.15
N ILE A 882 44.66 -14.52 29.64
CA ILE A 882 45.31 -13.21 29.56
C ILE A 882 46.16 -13.02 28.29
N LYS A 883 46.06 -13.94 27.32
CA LYS A 883 46.80 -13.93 26.04
C LYS A 883 48.33 -13.90 26.18
N VAL A 884 48.87 -14.37 27.31
CA VAL A 884 50.31 -14.53 27.48
C VAL A 884 50.72 -15.87 26.87
N MET A 885 51.50 -15.81 25.78
CA MET A 885 51.83 -16.97 24.93
C MET A 885 52.93 -17.87 25.55
N LYS A 886 52.88 -19.17 25.24
CA LYS A 886 53.85 -20.20 25.68
C LYS A 886 54.52 -20.90 24.49
N GLU A 887 55.79 -21.26 24.62
CA GLU A 887 56.52 -22.19 23.74
C GLU A 887 56.98 -23.36 24.63
N ASP A 888 56.70 -24.59 24.20
CA ASP A 888 57.03 -25.80 24.97
C ASP A 888 58.27 -26.43 24.33
N LYS A 889 59.44 -26.31 24.98
CA LYS A 889 60.68 -26.95 24.51
C LYS A 889 61.08 -28.09 25.42
N THR A 890 60.75 -29.31 24.99
CA THR A 890 61.35 -30.62 25.34
C THR A 890 61.50 -31.00 26.83
N ASN A 891 61.12 -30.18 27.81
CA ASN A 891 61.25 -30.48 29.23
C ASN A 891 59.89 -30.31 29.95
N PRO A 892 59.21 -31.40 30.36
CA PRO A 892 57.81 -31.37 30.84
C PRO A 892 57.59 -30.62 32.16
N THR A 893 58.66 -30.20 32.85
CA THR A 893 58.63 -29.47 34.13
C THR A 893 58.82 -27.95 34.00
N LEU A 894 59.12 -27.43 32.80
CA LEU A 894 59.36 -26.01 32.56
C LEU A 894 58.33 -25.48 31.56
N VAL A 895 57.64 -24.40 31.93
CA VAL A 895 56.89 -23.53 30.99
C VAL A 895 57.77 -22.29 30.87
N TYR A 896 57.95 -21.72 29.68
CA TYR A 896 58.47 -20.36 29.60
C TYR A 896 57.44 -19.44 28.95
N PHE A 897 57.55 -18.14 29.24
CA PHE A 897 56.73 -17.12 28.59
C PHE A 897 57.42 -16.73 27.30
N PHE A 898 56.71 -16.86 26.19
CA PHE A 898 57.29 -16.58 24.89
C PHE A 898 56.52 -15.43 24.25
N ILE A 899 57.29 -14.43 23.85
CA ILE A 899 56.92 -13.12 23.31
C ILE A 899 56.85 -12.04 24.39
N ALA A 900 57.93 -11.27 24.50
CA ALA A 900 58.03 -10.06 25.33
C ALA A 900 56.84 -9.14 25.08
N GLU A 901 56.47 -8.92 23.81
CA GLU A 901 55.32 -8.08 23.41
C GLU A 901 53.99 -8.57 24.02
N SER A 902 53.78 -9.87 24.23
CA SER A 902 52.53 -10.40 24.78
C SER A 902 52.41 -10.14 26.28
N LEU A 903 53.51 -10.27 27.02
CA LEU A 903 53.53 -9.95 28.46
C LEU A 903 53.52 -8.43 28.67
N GLU A 904 54.18 -7.67 27.81
CA GLU A 904 54.21 -6.20 27.81
C GLU A 904 52.82 -5.63 27.48
N SER A 905 52.11 -6.18 26.48
CA SER A 905 50.72 -5.85 26.17
C SER A 905 49.75 -6.19 27.31
N TRP A 906 49.96 -7.30 28.02
CA TRP A 906 49.17 -7.58 29.22
C TRP A 906 49.49 -6.61 30.36
N ALA A 907 50.79 -6.35 30.60
CA ALA A 907 51.26 -5.47 31.66
C ALA A 907 50.78 -4.04 31.45
N SER A 908 50.73 -3.54 30.21
CA SER A 908 50.22 -2.20 29.88
C SER A 908 48.76 -1.98 30.27
N ASN A 909 48.00 -3.05 30.48
CA ASN A 909 46.63 -3.01 30.94
C ASN A 909 46.48 -3.13 32.47
N GLN A 910 47.59 -3.18 33.22
CA GLN A 910 47.59 -3.26 34.69
C GLN A 910 47.79 -1.90 35.33
N SER A 911 47.13 -1.66 36.47
CA SER A 911 47.19 -0.38 37.20
C SER A 911 48.57 0.02 37.72
N TRP A 912 49.51 -0.92 37.76
CA TRP A 912 50.88 -0.73 38.25
C TRP A 912 51.92 -0.50 37.14
N TYR A 913 51.50 -0.49 35.87
CA TYR A 913 52.41 -0.34 34.74
C TYR A 913 52.70 1.13 34.44
N GLU A 914 53.99 1.47 34.36
CA GLU A 914 54.48 2.76 33.92
C GLU A 914 55.14 2.57 32.54
N PRO A 915 54.63 3.21 31.46
CA PRO A 915 55.25 3.10 30.15
C PRO A 915 56.65 3.73 30.18
N GLU A 916 57.66 3.04 29.63
CA GLU A 916 58.96 3.67 29.39
C GLU A 916 58.77 4.81 28.36
N PRO A 917 59.36 6.00 28.57
CA PRO A 917 59.19 7.11 27.64
C PRO A 917 59.81 6.77 26.28
N SER A 918 58.97 6.52 25.27
CA SER A 918 59.40 6.28 23.90
C SER A 918 59.52 7.60 23.15
N GLU A 919 60.75 8.02 22.82
CA GLU A 919 61.00 8.99 21.75
C GLU A 919 60.65 8.32 20.42
N VAL A 920 59.43 8.52 19.92
CA VAL A 920 59.04 8.09 18.57
C VAL A 920 58.29 9.24 17.89
N ASP A 921 58.95 9.83 16.90
CA ASP A 921 58.36 10.71 15.90
C ASP A 921 57.23 9.96 15.17
N LEU A 922 56.03 10.53 15.17
CA LEU A 922 54.89 10.04 14.40
C LEU A 922 55.00 10.57 12.96
N PRO A 923 55.05 9.71 11.92
CA PRO A 923 54.79 10.16 10.57
C PRO A 923 53.28 10.29 10.35
N PHE A 924 52.92 11.38 9.68
CA PHE A 924 51.58 11.86 9.32
C PHE A 924 50.64 10.82 8.71
#